data_AF-A0A9P4R486-F1
#
_entry.id   AF-A0A9P4R486-F1
#
_cell.length_a   1.000
_cell.length_b   1.000
_cell.length_c   1.000
_cell.angle_alpha   90.00
_cell.angle_beta   90.00
_cell.angle_gamma   90.00
#
_symmetry.space_group_name_H-M   'P 1'
#
loop_
_entity.id
_entity.type
_entity.pdbx_description
1 polymer ?
#
loop_
_entity_poly.entity_id
_entity_poly.type
_entity_poly.pdbx_seq_one_letter_code
_entity_poly.pdbx_strand_id
1 'polypeptide(L)'
;MVLRLHVWGPAFGLPSIDAECIAAVAYLNRIVPRDHWVLISDHEPSISLRGELPALVDGAATITGFVDIVAHLRNHHSGAYDLDYHLTQQQQIDRTAFASFLQSTAAPLVDMYLYVSSENYHNSTTSAYTAMLPWYKNYTLPPFRRDLARSRTSHLGLSSLDVAIAADDANQPGSGTASSQFEAAKRSTGLPSGQPTSLNLGRGKGLRGLLSSPIHAARFRLDGLSNELLEPLSDLLKQKDYLFGGSKPSSLDCLAFGYLALMLYPTVPQAWLKETIQARCPRLLRYITRLRGELLSGEDTKASDVWTVSSGGLDSSKTPGHSMRLPCMRQSRAPTASQIQNPPPPSSSTKSGRFFGKSHLGHTFRRSAAGAFGPDLAKKLSQLVKMEKNVMRSMELVSKERMEVAQQLSIWGEACDDDVSDVTDKLGVLIYEIAELEDQFIDRYDQYRVTIKSIRNIEASVQPSRDRKQKITDQIAQLKYKEPNSPKIVVLEQELVRAEAESLVAEAQLSNITREKLKAAFTYQFDALREHCEKLAIIAGFGKHLLELVDDTPVTPGETRNAYDGYETSKAIIQDCEDALTNWVQQNAAVSSKLSTRSRTLSQRRRNAARRQGDGVDLSGQDQPLDNRESGLWIPASEHQGNGYEDEDEEEDAPSTIATETRGREEERAIAA
;
A
#
# COMPACT_ATOMS: atom_id res chain seq x y z
N MET A 1 5.02 40.81 -17.36
CA MET A 1 4.33 39.69 -16.65
C MET A 1 5.26 38.49 -16.70
N VAL A 2 5.18 37.58 -15.73
CA VAL A 2 6.07 36.40 -15.67
C VAL A 2 5.39 35.23 -16.38
N LEU A 3 6.08 34.61 -17.34
CA LEU A 3 5.59 33.45 -18.08
C LEU A 3 5.54 32.22 -17.16
N ARG A 4 4.46 31.44 -17.21
CA ARG A 4 4.35 30.19 -16.43
C ARG A 4 4.30 29.01 -17.38
N LEU A 5 5.27 28.11 -17.28
CA LEU A 5 5.30 26.88 -18.06
C LEU A 5 4.87 25.72 -17.16
N HIS A 6 3.77 25.08 -17.55
CA HIS A 6 3.22 23.91 -16.90
C HIS A 6 3.71 22.65 -17.63
N VAL A 7 4.36 21.75 -16.90
CA VAL A 7 4.95 20.51 -17.43
C VAL A 7 4.62 19.32 -16.55
N TRP A 8 4.80 18.11 -17.08
CA TRP A 8 4.86 16.92 -16.23
C TRP A 8 6.06 16.99 -15.29
N GLY A 9 5.91 16.45 -14.08
CA GLY A 9 6.98 16.44 -13.08
C GLY A 9 8.27 15.73 -13.51
N PRO A 10 9.38 15.93 -12.78
CA PRO A 10 10.69 15.42 -13.17
C PRO A 10 10.82 13.91 -13.01
N ALA A 11 11.45 13.27 -13.99
CA ALA A 11 11.73 11.83 -14.02
C ALA A 11 13.11 11.56 -14.65
N PHE A 12 13.75 10.46 -14.26
CA PHE A 12 14.99 9.97 -14.90
C PHE A 12 16.17 10.99 -14.94
N GLY A 13 16.21 11.95 -14.01
CA GLY A 13 17.21 13.04 -14.02
C GLY A 13 16.96 14.10 -15.10
N LEU A 14 15.75 14.14 -15.64
CA LEU A 14 15.23 15.12 -16.59
C LEU A 14 14.11 15.94 -15.95
N PRO A 15 13.86 17.18 -16.44
CA PRO A 15 12.86 18.07 -15.86
C PRO A 15 11.41 17.59 -16.02
N SER A 16 11.16 16.61 -16.89
CA SER A 16 9.82 16.06 -17.17
C SER A 16 9.92 14.60 -17.66
N ILE A 17 8.86 13.81 -17.48
CA ILE A 17 8.71 12.46 -18.06
C ILE A 17 8.29 12.47 -19.56
N ASP A 18 7.84 13.62 -20.05
CA ASP A 18 7.32 13.81 -21.41
C ASP A 18 8.29 14.59 -22.30
N ALA A 19 8.40 14.18 -23.57
CA ALA A 19 9.40 14.67 -24.52
C ALA A 19 9.19 16.15 -24.88
N GLU A 20 7.95 16.53 -25.18
CA GLU A 20 7.63 17.91 -25.57
C GLU A 20 7.77 18.87 -24.40
N CYS A 21 7.46 18.41 -23.19
CA CYS A 21 7.71 19.16 -21.97
C CYS A 21 9.21 19.41 -21.73
N ILE A 22 10.07 18.40 -21.93
CA ILE A 22 11.53 18.59 -21.85
C ILE A 22 11.99 19.60 -22.91
N ALA A 23 11.47 19.52 -24.13
CA ALA A 23 11.79 20.44 -25.21
C ALA A 23 11.39 21.89 -24.88
N ALA A 24 10.21 22.10 -24.30
CA ALA A 24 9.72 23.42 -23.89
C ALA A 24 10.61 24.04 -22.79
N VAL A 25 11.02 23.24 -21.80
CA VAL A 25 11.95 23.68 -20.75
C VAL A 25 13.31 24.07 -21.34
N ALA A 26 13.84 23.23 -22.24
CA ALA A 26 15.10 23.50 -22.93
C ALA A 26 15.06 24.78 -23.78
N TYR A 27 13.95 25.03 -24.46
CA TYR A 27 13.72 26.24 -25.25
C TYR A 27 13.74 27.50 -24.37
N LEU A 28 12.94 27.52 -23.29
CA LEU A 28 12.85 28.66 -22.38
C LEU A 28 14.16 28.94 -21.66
N ASN A 29 14.87 27.90 -21.20
CA ASN A 29 16.19 28.03 -20.55
C ASN A 29 17.20 28.79 -21.41
N ARG A 30 17.09 28.67 -22.75
CA ARG A 30 18.07 29.23 -23.67
C ARG A 30 17.76 30.66 -24.08
N ILE A 31 16.49 31.01 -24.22
CA ILE A 31 16.03 32.27 -24.82
C ILE A 31 15.49 33.26 -23.79
N VAL A 32 14.80 32.78 -22.74
CA VAL A 32 14.16 33.64 -21.75
C VAL A 32 15.07 33.80 -20.53
N PRO A 33 15.39 35.04 -20.10
CA PRO A 33 16.15 35.26 -18.87
C PRO A 33 15.43 34.64 -17.67
N ARG A 34 16.21 34.11 -16.71
CA ARG A 34 15.71 33.31 -15.57
C ARG A 34 14.65 34.03 -14.71
N ASP A 35 14.63 35.35 -14.70
CA ASP A 35 13.70 36.15 -13.88
C ASP A 35 12.32 36.36 -14.54
N HIS A 36 12.17 36.01 -15.82
CA HIS A 36 10.96 36.29 -16.59
C HIS A 36 10.03 35.08 -16.77
N TRP A 37 10.40 33.90 -16.25
CA TRP A 37 9.56 32.72 -16.34
C TRP A 37 9.71 31.78 -15.12
N VAL A 38 8.67 30.99 -14.88
CA VAL A 38 8.60 30.01 -13.79
C VAL A 38 8.16 28.66 -14.35
N LEU A 39 8.84 27.60 -13.90
CA LEU A 39 8.48 26.22 -14.18
C LEU A 39 7.53 25.70 -13.09
N ILE A 40 6.40 25.15 -13.50
CA ILE A 40 5.38 24.56 -12.63
C ILE A 40 5.20 23.10 -13.05
N SER A 41 5.41 22.19 -12.11
CA SER A 41 5.15 20.77 -12.32
C SER A 41 3.69 20.46 -11.97
N ASP A 42 2.89 20.14 -12.99
CA ASP A 42 1.50 19.73 -12.82
C ASP A 42 1.30 18.25 -13.09
N HIS A 43 0.22 17.74 -12.50
CA HIS A 43 -0.24 16.36 -12.64
C HIS A 43 -1.66 16.29 -13.25
N GLU A 44 -2.30 17.45 -13.42
CA GLU A 44 -3.61 17.56 -14.05
C GLU A 44 -3.55 18.61 -15.17
N PRO A 45 -3.97 18.26 -16.40
CA PRO A 45 -3.98 19.20 -17.50
C PRO A 45 -5.28 20.02 -17.55
N SER A 46 -5.94 20.29 -16.41
CA SER A 46 -7.19 21.07 -16.33
C SER A 46 -7.02 22.53 -16.73
N ILE A 47 -5.77 23.00 -16.80
CA ILE A 47 -5.38 24.30 -17.35
C ILE A 47 -5.54 24.33 -18.88
N SER A 48 -5.41 23.17 -19.53
CA SER A 48 -5.52 22.99 -20.97
C SER A 48 -6.93 22.51 -21.33
N LEU A 49 -7.60 23.21 -22.25
CA LEU A 49 -8.90 22.79 -22.79
C LEU A 49 -8.83 21.41 -23.49
N ARG A 50 -7.64 20.96 -23.88
CA ARG A 50 -7.39 19.68 -24.55
C ARG A 50 -6.82 18.60 -23.62
N GLY A 51 -6.52 18.93 -22.38
CA GLY A 51 -5.92 17.96 -21.46
C GLY A 51 -4.47 17.57 -21.81
N GLU A 52 -3.75 18.43 -22.54
CA GLU A 52 -2.37 18.16 -23.00
C GLU A 52 -1.36 19.12 -22.36
N LEU A 53 -0.21 18.59 -21.96
CA LEU A 53 0.98 19.32 -21.53
C LEU A 53 2.10 19.05 -22.56
N PRO A 54 2.98 20.02 -22.87
CA PRO A 54 3.23 21.26 -22.14
C PRO A 54 2.19 22.36 -22.37
N ALA A 55 1.95 23.20 -21.36
CA ALA A 55 1.08 24.38 -21.47
C ALA A 55 1.79 25.64 -20.97
N LEU A 56 1.77 26.71 -21.77
CA LEU A 56 2.30 28.03 -21.42
C LEU A 56 1.14 28.96 -21.09
N VAL A 57 1.20 29.59 -19.91
CA VAL A 57 0.28 30.65 -19.48
C VAL A 57 0.99 32.00 -19.58
N ASP A 58 0.53 32.84 -20.50
CA ASP A 58 0.98 34.22 -20.69
C ASP A 58 -0.18 35.19 -20.41
N GLY A 59 -0.25 35.67 -19.17
CA GLY A 59 -1.35 36.51 -18.71
C GLY A 59 -2.70 35.77 -18.74
N ALA A 60 -3.53 36.06 -19.75
CA ALA A 60 -4.84 35.46 -19.95
C ALA A 60 -4.87 34.37 -21.04
N ALA A 61 -3.78 34.20 -21.80
CA ALA A 61 -3.68 33.19 -22.85
C ALA A 61 -3.06 31.89 -22.33
N THR A 62 -3.69 30.76 -22.63
CA THR A 62 -3.14 29.41 -22.42
C THR A 62 -2.88 28.76 -23.76
N ILE A 63 -1.61 28.44 -24.03
CA ILE A 63 -1.17 27.78 -25.27
C ILE A 63 -0.64 26.39 -24.93
N THR A 64 -1.02 25.38 -25.71
CA THR A 64 -0.72 23.97 -25.43
C THR A 64 0.03 23.36 -26.59
N GLY A 65 1.05 22.54 -26.31
CA GLY A 65 1.88 21.89 -27.32
C GLY A 65 3.14 22.70 -27.66
N PHE A 66 4.25 22.00 -27.89
CA PHE A 66 5.55 22.65 -28.06
C PHE A 66 5.59 23.61 -29.28
N VAL A 67 5.05 23.17 -30.41
CA VAL A 67 5.07 23.96 -31.66
C VAL A 67 4.29 25.26 -31.51
N ASP A 68 3.11 25.20 -30.89
CA ASP A 68 2.25 26.35 -30.67
C ASP A 68 2.85 27.30 -29.63
N ILE A 69 3.49 26.78 -28.58
CA ILE A 69 4.23 27.58 -27.61
C ILE A 69 5.35 28.38 -28.29
N VAL A 70 6.15 27.74 -29.16
CA VAL A 70 7.22 28.42 -29.90
C VAL A 70 6.66 29.48 -30.84
N ALA A 71 5.55 29.18 -31.55
CA ALA A 71 4.88 30.14 -32.43
C ALA A 71 4.32 31.35 -31.65
N HIS A 72 3.73 31.10 -30.47
CA HIS A 72 3.21 32.14 -29.60
C HIS A 72 4.30 33.08 -29.09
N LEU A 73 5.42 32.52 -28.61
CA LEU A 73 6.58 33.29 -28.11
C LEU A 73 7.20 34.16 -29.21
N ARG A 74 7.30 33.64 -30.44
CA ARG A 74 7.75 34.42 -31.61
C ARG A 74 6.84 35.63 -31.87
N ASN A 75 5.53 35.42 -31.86
CA ASN A 75 4.56 36.43 -32.28
C ASN A 75 4.28 37.50 -31.21
N HIS A 76 4.18 37.12 -29.92
CA HIS A 76 3.72 38.02 -28.86
C HIS A 76 4.84 38.87 -28.23
N HIS A 77 6.11 38.50 -28.39
CA HIS A 77 7.26 39.18 -27.79
C HIS A 77 8.13 39.93 -28.80
N SER A 78 7.54 40.38 -29.92
CA SER A 78 8.26 41.13 -30.98
C SER A 78 9.53 40.41 -31.49
N GLY A 79 9.53 39.07 -31.51
CA GLY A 79 10.69 38.26 -31.92
C GLY A 79 11.86 38.20 -30.94
N ALA A 80 11.77 38.84 -29.76
CA ALA A 80 12.83 38.79 -28.74
C ALA A 80 13.07 37.37 -28.21
N TYR A 81 12.03 36.52 -28.22
CA TYR A 81 12.07 35.14 -27.77
C TYR A 81 12.04 34.13 -28.92
N ASP A 82 12.73 34.40 -30.03
CA ASP A 82 12.82 33.48 -31.17
C ASP A 82 14.25 32.91 -31.34
N LEU A 83 14.42 31.62 -31.04
CA LEU A 83 15.67 30.90 -31.37
C LEU A 83 15.90 30.77 -32.87
N ASP A 84 14.84 30.80 -33.68
CA ASP A 84 14.89 30.51 -35.12
C ASP A 84 15.07 31.76 -35.98
N TYR A 85 15.28 32.94 -35.37
CA TYR A 85 15.42 34.22 -36.09
C TYR A 85 16.49 34.18 -37.20
N HIS A 86 17.50 33.34 -37.04
CA HIS A 86 18.62 33.20 -37.96
C HIS A 86 18.40 32.16 -39.08
N LEU A 87 17.28 31.44 -39.08
CA LEU A 87 17.00 30.37 -40.04
C LEU A 87 16.51 30.93 -41.38
N THR A 88 17.03 30.37 -42.47
CA THR A 88 16.56 30.67 -43.83
C THR A 88 15.16 30.12 -44.08
N GLN A 89 14.45 30.65 -45.07
CA GLN A 89 13.10 30.17 -45.43
C GLN A 89 13.08 28.66 -45.72
N GLN A 90 14.13 28.13 -46.37
CA GLN A 90 14.26 26.70 -46.61
C GLN A 90 14.42 25.92 -45.29
N GLN A 91 15.28 26.39 -44.38
CA GLN A 91 15.45 25.78 -43.07
C GLN A 91 14.18 25.83 -42.20
N GLN A 92 13.34 26.86 -42.35
CA GLN A 92 12.06 26.95 -41.64
C GLN A 92 11.04 25.91 -42.15
N ILE A 93 11.04 25.62 -43.45
CA ILE A 93 10.24 24.54 -44.04
C ILE A 93 10.76 23.20 -43.53
N ASP A 94 12.07 22.98 -43.62
CA ASP A 94 12.72 21.75 -43.14
C ASP A 94 12.47 21.54 -41.64
N ARG A 95 12.51 22.60 -40.83
CA ARG A 95 12.18 22.54 -39.39
C ARG A 95 10.80 21.97 -39.16
N THR A 96 9.82 22.46 -39.91
CA THR A 96 8.42 22.03 -39.75
C THR A 96 8.27 20.58 -40.20
N ALA A 97 8.89 20.20 -41.31
CA ALA A 97 8.91 18.81 -41.79
C ALA A 97 9.57 17.86 -40.77
N PHE A 98 10.74 18.22 -40.23
CA PHE A 98 11.45 17.42 -39.24
C PHE A 98 10.75 17.40 -37.88
N ALA A 99 10.05 18.46 -37.49
CA ALA A 99 9.24 18.46 -36.26
C ALA A 99 8.08 17.45 -36.37
N SER A 100 7.35 17.46 -37.49
CA SER A 100 6.29 16.47 -37.75
C SER A 100 6.86 15.05 -37.86
N PHE A 101 8.04 14.88 -38.46
CA PHE A 101 8.74 13.60 -38.52
C PHE A 101 9.10 13.07 -37.12
N LEU A 102 9.64 13.91 -36.24
CA LEU A 102 9.94 13.52 -34.85
C LEU A 102 8.67 13.11 -34.10
N GLN A 103 7.58 13.87 -34.24
CA GLN A 103 6.32 13.54 -33.60
C GLN A 103 5.71 12.23 -34.12
N SER A 104 5.83 11.94 -35.43
CA SER A 104 5.26 10.73 -36.02
C SER A 104 6.10 9.47 -35.80
N THR A 105 7.43 9.59 -35.74
CA THR A 105 8.35 8.43 -35.65
C THR A 105 8.98 8.26 -34.27
N ALA A 106 9.38 9.34 -33.61
CA ALA A 106 10.03 9.27 -32.30
C ALA A 106 9.02 9.05 -31.16
N ALA A 107 7.82 9.63 -31.24
CA ALA A 107 6.82 9.47 -30.19
C ALA A 107 6.37 8.01 -30.01
N PRO A 108 6.00 7.26 -31.08
CA PRO A 108 5.68 5.83 -30.94
C PRO A 108 6.86 5.02 -30.39
N LEU A 109 8.10 5.38 -30.74
CA LEU A 109 9.29 4.67 -30.26
C LEU A 109 9.50 4.88 -28.75
N VAL A 110 9.30 6.09 -28.24
CA VAL A 110 9.32 6.39 -26.79
C VAL A 110 8.16 5.69 -26.08
N ASP A 111 6.96 5.71 -26.68
CA ASP A 111 5.78 5.02 -26.17
C ASP A 111 6.04 3.51 -26.02
N MET A 112 6.69 2.90 -27.00
CA MET A 112 7.08 1.50 -26.93
C MET A 112 8.13 1.22 -25.85
N TYR A 113 9.10 2.12 -25.71
CA TYR A 113 10.23 1.97 -24.79
C TYR A 113 9.81 2.10 -23.31
N LEU A 114 8.95 3.06 -22.99
CA LEU A 114 8.57 3.39 -21.61
C LEU A 114 7.22 2.81 -21.18
N TYR A 115 6.25 2.67 -22.10
CA TYR A 115 4.87 2.31 -21.74
C TYR A 115 4.44 0.94 -22.25
N VAL A 116 4.78 0.54 -23.48
CA VAL A 116 4.33 -0.77 -24.03
C VAL A 116 5.11 -1.94 -23.42
N SER A 117 6.43 -1.83 -23.27
CA SER A 117 7.23 -2.86 -22.60
C SER A 117 6.79 -3.01 -21.14
N SER A 118 6.23 -4.16 -20.79
CA SER A 118 5.75 -4.45 -19.43
C SER A 118 6.86 -4.38 -18.40
N GLU A 119 8.03 -4.96 -18.70
CA GLU A 119 9.19 -4.93 -17.79
C GLU A 119 9.69 -3.51 -17.54
N ASN A 120 9.75 -2.66 -18.56
CA ASN A 120 10.18 -1.26 -18.41
C ASN A 120 9.12 -0.43 -17.68
N TYR A 121 7.84 -0.66 -17.99
CA TYR A 121 6.74 0.06 -17.38
C TYR A 121 6.65 -0.21 -15.87
N HIS A 122 6.54 -1.48 -15.46
CA HIS A 122 6.35 -1.83 -14.06
C HIS A 122 7.55 -1.48 -13.17
N ASN A 123 8.77 -1.63 -13.68
CA ASN A 123 9.98 -1.41 -12.86
C ASN A 123 10.47 0.05 -12.86
N SER A 124 10.26 0.79 -13.94
CA SER A 124 10.84 2.13 -14.11
C SER A 124 9.78 3.21 -14.27
N THR A 125 8.86 3.07 -15.22
CA THR A 125 7.90 4.13 -15.56
C THR A 125 6.84 4.34 -14.47
N THR A 126 6.25 3.27 -13.93
CA THR A 126 5.30 3.35 -12.82
C THR A 126 5.96 3.93 -11.57
N SER A 127 7.20 3.51 -11.27
CA SER A 127 7.97 4.06 -10.14
C SER A 127 8.23 5.57 -10.30
N ALA A 128 8.55 6.03 -11.51
CA ALA A 128 8.70 7.45 -11.81
C ALA A 128 7.39 8.23 -11.61
N TYR A 129 6.27 7.70 -12.08
CA TYR A 129 4.95 8.30 -11.83
C TYR A 129 4.60 8.34 -10.34
N THR A 130 4.86 7.27 -9.60
CA THR A 130 4.65 7.23 -8.14
C THR A 130 5.44 8.31 -7.40
N ALA A 131 6.63 8.65 -7.89
CA ALA A 131 7.46 9.72 -7.33
C ALA A 131 6.94 11.13 -7.65
N MET A 132 6.15 11.29 -8.72
CA MET A 132 5.69 12.58 -9.23
C MET A 132 4.23 12.89 -8.86
N LEU A 133 3.37 11.86 -8.80
CA LEU A 133 1.92 12.02 -8.72
C LEU A 133 1.36 11.84 -7.30
N PRO A 134 0.22 12.49 -7.03
CA PRO A 134 -1.04 11.83 -6.72
C PRO A 134 -1.06 10.34 -6.33
N TRP A 135 -1.30 9.91 -5.09
CA TRP A 135 -1.41 8.46 -4.84
C TRP A 135 -2.64 7.90 -5.59
N TYR A 136 -3.75 8.62 -5.57
CA TYR A 136 -4.97 8.29 -6.32
C TYR A 136 -4.79 8.39 -7.85
N LYS A 137 -3.95 9.32 -8.34
CA LYS A 137 -3.66 9.42 -9.78
C LYS A 137 -2.76 8.29 -10.27
N ASN A 138 -2.03 7.59 -9.41
CA ASN A 138 -1.22 6.43 -9.84
C ASN A 138 -2.06 5.27 -10.39
N TYR A 139 -3.33 5.17 -9.98
CA TYR A 139 -4.24 4.13 -10.45
C TYR A 139 -5.00 4.50 -11.73
N THR A 140 -4.99 5.78 -12.13
CA THR A 140 -5.76 6.26 -13.29
C THR A 140 -4.86 6.77 -14.40
N LEU A 141 -3.88 7.63 -14.07
CA LEU A 141 -3.09 8.33 -15.06
C LEU A 141 -2.02 7.45 -15.74
N PRO A 142 -1.17 6.68 -15.03
CA PRO A 142 -0.23 5.76 -15.68
C PRO A 142 -0.93 4.69 -16.54
N PRO A 143 -2.00 4.00 -16.07
CA PRO A 143 -2.77 3.07 -16.91
C PRO A 143 -3.37 3.75 -18.14
N PHE A 144 -4.04 4.89 -17.99
CA PHE A 144 -4.59 5.66 -19.11
C PHE A 144 -3.52 6.02 -20.16
N ARG A 145 -2.34 6.48 -19.71
CA ARG A 145 -1.23 6.80 -20.62
C ARG A 145 -0.65 5.54 -21.29
N ARG A 146 -0.61 4.42 -20.58
CA ARG A 146 -0.20 3.12 -21.15
C ARG A 146 -1.17 2.68 -22.25
N ASP A 147 -2.47 2.84 -22.06
CA ASP A 147 -3.46 2.45 -23.07
C ASP A 147 -3.47 3.40 -24.27
N LEU A 148 -3.24 4.69 -24.05
CA LEU A 148 -3.02 5.66 -25.12
C LEU A 148 -1.77 5.31 -25.95
N ALA A 149 -0.66 4.98 -25.30
CA ALA A 149 0.56 4.51 -25.97
C ALA A 149 0.34 3.20 -26.74
N ARG A 150 -0.44 2.25 -26.20
CA ARG A 150 -0.85 1.02 -26.90
C ARG A 150 -1.68 1.32 -28.14
N SER A 151 -2.66 2.21 -28.03
CA SER A 151 -3.50 2.63 -29.15
C SER A 151 -2.64 3.22 -30.29
N ARG A 152 -1.71 4.12 -29.95
CA ARG A 152 -0.78 4.73 -30.93
C ARG A 152 0.13 3.71 -31.60
N THR A 153 0.62 2.72 -30.87
CA THR A 153 1.61 1.73 -31.36
C THR A 153 0.99 0.46 -31.94
N SER A 154 -0.34 0.31 -31.86
CA SER A 154 -1.08 -0.89 -32.28
C SER A 154 -0.79 -1.34 -33.72
N HIS A 155 -0.66 -0.39 -34.65
CA HIS A 155 -0.38 -0.62 -36.07
C HIS A 155 1.00 -1.23 -36.35
N LEU A 156 1.95 -1.16 -35.40
CA LEU A 156 3.30 -1.69 -35.57
C LEU A 156 3.39 -3.21 -35.36
N GLY A 157 2.32 -3.85 -34.87
CA GLY A 157 2.23 -5.33 -34.78
C GLY A 157 3.25 -5.96 -33.82
N LEU A 158 3.65 -5.22 -32.78
CA LEU A 158 4.64 -5.61 -31.77
C LEU A 158 4.01 -5.86 -30.39
N SER A 159 2.75 -6.26 -30.35
CA SER A 159 2.03 -6.71 -29.13
C SER A 159 2.74 -7.85 -28.41
N SER A 160 3.59 -8.62 -29.12
CA SER A 160 4.44 -9.67 -28.55
C SER A 160 5.55 -9.14 -27.65
N LEU A 161 5.74 -7.83 -27.48
CA LEU A 161 6.62 -7.26 -26.45
C LEU A 161 5.98 -7.36 -25.05
N ASP A 162 4.66 -7.60 -24.99
CA ASP A 162 3.84 -7.74 -23.78
C ASP A 162 3.83 -9.22 -23.28
N VAL A 163 4.98 -9.91 -23.32
CA VAL A 163 5.14 -11.38 -23.06
C VAL A 163 4.73 -11.81 -21.64
N ALA A 164 4.39 -10.89 -20.75
CA ALA A 164 3.84 -11.26 -19.44
C ALA A 164 2.42 -11.89 -19.54
N ILE A 165 1.69 -11.71 -20.64
CA ILE A 165 0.37 -12.35 -20.84
C ILE A 165 0.49 -13.70 -21.57
N ALA A 166 1.51 -13.89 -22.41
CA ALA A 166 1.71 -15.13 -23.16
C ALA A 166 2.18 -16.32 -22.30
N ALA A 167 2.52 -16.11 -21.03
CA ALA A 167 2.80 -17.19 -20.08
C ALA A 167 1.52 -17.74 -19.42
N ASP A 168 0.45 -16.94 -19.34
CA ASP A 168 -0.85 -17.37 -18.80
C ASP A 168 -1.77 -17.95 -19.88
N ASP A 169 -1.61 -17.55 -21.14
CA ASP A 169 -2.34 -18.13 -22.29
C ASP A 169 -1.87 -19.54 -22.70
N ALA A 170 -0.93 -20.14 -21.98
CA ALA A 170 -0.56 -21.55 -22.11
C ALA A 170 -1.52 -22.50 -21.35
N ASN A 171 -2.58 -21.99 -20.72
CA ASN A 171 -3.68 -22.80 -20.20
C ASN A 171 -4.76 -22.98 -21.28
N GLN A 172 -4.62 -24.02 -22.10
CA GLN A 172 -5.70 -24.49 -22.95
C GLN A 172 -6.93 -24.88 -22.10
N PRO A 173 -8.17 -24.65 -22.60
CA PRO A 173 -9.37 -25.05 -21.89
C PRO A 173 -9.42 -26.58 -21.81
N GLY A 174 -9.32 -27.12 -20.59
CA GLY A 174 -9.37 -28.57 -20.33
C GLY A 174 -8.36 -29.09 -19.30
N SER A 175 -7.35 -28.31 -18.92
CA SER A 175 -6.30 -28.73 -17.97
C SER A 175 -6.71 -28.73 -16.47
N GLY A 176 -8.00 -28.59 -16.17
CA GLY A 176 -8.51 -28.51 -14.79
C GLY A 176 -9.47 -29.64 -14.39
N THR A 177 -9.83 -30.56 -15.29
CA THR A 177 -10.78 -31.62 -14.94
C THR A 177 -10.11 -32.66 -14.04
N ALA A 178 -10.82 -33.14 -13.00
CA ALA A 178 -10.34 -34.16 -12.08
C ALA A 178 -9.83 -35.44 -12.79
N SER A 179 -10.33 -35.70 -14.00
CA SER A 179 -9.90 -36.81 -14.85
C SER A 179 -8.45 -36.65 -15.36
N SER A 180 -8.03 -35.43 -15.71
CA SER A 180 -6.66 -35.14 -16.18
C SER A 180 -5.60 -35.28 -15.09
N GLN A 181 -5.95 -34.90 -13.85
CA GLN A 181 -5.07 -35.05 -12.68
C GLN A 181 -4.96 -36.52 -12.24
N PHE A 182 -6.05 -37.28 -12.35
CA PHE A 182 -6.06 -38.72 -12.05
C PHE A 182 -5.23 -39.55 -13.05
N GLU A 183 -5.26 -39.20 -14.34
CA GLU A 183 -4.39 -39.84 -15.34
C GLU A 183 -2.91 -39.49 -15.16
N ALA A 184 -2.59 -38.23 -14.83
CA ALA A 184 -1.22 -37.81 -14.56
C ALA A 184 -0.64 -38.52 -13.32
N ALA A 185 -1.46 -38.68 -12.28
CA ALA A 185 -1.10 -39.45 -11.10
C ALA A 185 -0.84 -40.94 -11.42
N LYS A 186 -1.69 -41.57 -12.25
CA LYS A 186 -1.49 -42.96 -12.72
C LYS A 186 -0.21 -43.15 -13.54
N ARG A 187 0.17 -42.16 -14.36
CA ARG A 187 1.43 -42.19 -15.13
C ARG A 187 2.65 -42.02 -14.22
N SER A 188 2.55 -41.21 -13.17
CA SER A 188 3.64 -41.02 -12.20
C SER A 188 3.92 -42.25 -11.32
N THR A 189 2.94 -43.14 -11.15
CA THR A 189 3.05 -44.37 -10.35
C THR A 189 3.40 -45.62 -11.17
N GLY A 190 3.56 -45.50 -12.50
CA GLY A 190 4.05 -46.58 -13.36
C GLY A 190 3.03 -47.69 -13.67
N LEU A 191 1.72 -47.48 -13.44
CA LEU A 191 0.70 -48.42 -13.85
C LEU A 191 0.32 -48.24 -15.34
N PRO A 192 0.20 -49.32 -16.14
CA PRO A 192 -0.19 -49.21 -17.54
C PRO A 192 -1.68 -48.82 -17.67
N SER A 193 -1.94 -47.70 -18.35
CA SER A 193 -3.28 -47.29 -18.81
C SER A 193 -3.55 -47.92 -20.18
N GLY A 194 -4.64 -48.66 -20.32
CA GLY A 194 -4.99 -49.37 -21.56
C GLY A 194 -5.86 -48.53 -22.48
N GLN A 195 -5.29 -48.04 -23.59
CA GLN A 195 -5.84 -48.02 -24.96
C GLN A 195 -4.98 -47.14 -25.89
N PRO A 196 -5.00 -47.37 -27.22
CA PRO A 196 -3.84 -47.21 -28.07
C PRO A 196 -3.59 -45.77 -28.55
N THR A 197 -2.31 -45.51 -28.73
CA THR A 197 -1.69 -44.33 -29.34
C THR A 197 -2.19 -44.07 -30.76
N SER A 198 -2.81 -42.90 -30.99
CA SER A 198 -2.67 -42.20 -32.27
C SER A 198 -1.50 -41.23 -32.16
N LEU A 199 -0.58 -41.37 -33.11
CA LEU A 199 0.67 -40.63 -33.20
C LEU A 199 0.39 -39.15 -33.41
N ASN A 200 0.62 -38.31 -32.39
CA ASN A 200 0.87 -36.89 -32.61
C ASN A 200 2.33 -36.63 -32.25
N LEU A 201 3.17 -36.68 -33.29
CA LEU A 201 4.61 -36.56 -33.24
C LEU A 201 4.96 -35.15 -32.74
N GLY A 202 5.53 -35.07 -31.53
CA GLY A 202 6.09 -33.85 -30.97
C GLY A 202 7.09 -33.22 -31.94
N ARG A 203 6.74 -32.05 -32.47
CA ARG A 203 7.63 -31.25 -33.31
C ARG A 203 8.74 -30.70 -32.41
N GLY A 204 9.91 -31.30 -32.53
CA GLY A 204 10.99 -31.23 -31.56
C GLY A 204 11.58 -29.84 -31.29
N LYS A 205 12.03 -29.68 -30.04
CA LYS A 205 13.09 -28.76 -29.62
C LYS A 205 14.36 -29.07 -30.41
N GLY A 206 14.59 -28.31 -31.49
CA GLY A 206 15.89 -28.21 -32.16
C GLY A 206 16.38 -26.76 -32.14
N LEU A 207 17.62 -26.53 -32.57
CA LEU A 207 18.29 -25.21 -32.68
C LEU A 207 17.47 -24.12 -33.41
N ARG A 208 16.41 -24.49 -34.13
CA ARG A 208 15.43 -23.58 -34.75
C ARG A 208 14.43 -22.96 -33.76
N GLY A 209 14.22 -23.59 -32.60
CA GLY A 209 13.35 -23.11 -31.51
C GLY A 209 14.01 -22.09 -30.57
N LEU A 210 15.35 -22.05 -30.53
CA LEU A 210 16.10 -21.00 -29.83
C LEU A 210 16.12 -19.68 -30.61
N LEU A 211 15.99 -19.76 -31.95
CA LEU A 211 15.89 -18.61 -32.86
C LEU A 211 14.45 -18.11 -33.08
N SER A 212 13.44 -18.87 -32.64
CA SER A 212 12.03 -18.52 -32.80
C SER A 212 11.40 -17.92 -31.55
N SER A 213 12.18 -17.55 -30.53
CA SER A 213 11.59 -16.82 -29.40
C SER A 213 11.04 -15.48 -29.92
N PRO A 214 9.78 -15.13 -29.63
CA PRO A 214 9.16 -13.89 -30.09
C PRO A 214 9.97 -12.64 -29.68
N ILE A 215 10.76 -12.74 -28.60
CA ILE A 215 11.63 -11.68 -28.06
C ILE A 215 12.73 -11.26 -29.05
N HIS A 216 13.46 -12.19 -29.67
CA HIS A 216 14.53 -11.86 -30.63
C HIS A 216 13.96 -11.31 -31.94
N ALA A 217 12.83 -11.85 -32.41
CA ALA A 217 12.14 -11.35 -33.60
C ALA A 217 11.59 -9.93 -33.39
N ALA A 218 11.01 -9.65 -32.22
CA ALA A 218 10.62 -8.31 -31.82
C ALA A 218 11.83 -7.37 -31.75
N ARG A 219 12.97 -7.82 -31.20
CA ARG A 219 14.21 -7.02 -31.13
C ARG A 219 14.74 -6.61 -32.51
N PHE A 220 14.75 -7.50 -33.50
CA PHE A 220 15.17 -7.13 -34.86
C PHE A 220 14.24 -6.07 -35.50
N ARG A 221 12.93 -6.16 -35.25
CA ARG A 221 11.96 -5.17 -35.72
C ARG A 221 12.13 -3.82 -35.01
N LEU A 222 12.35 -3.85 -33.69
CA LEU A 222 12.66 -2.65 -32.90
C LEU A 222 13.94 -1.97 -33.37
N ASP A 223 14.98 -2.74 -33.71
CA ASP A 223 16.21 -2.22 -34.30
C ASP A 223 15.94 -1.55 -35.66
N GLY A 224 15.06 -2.13 -36.48
CA GLY A 224 14.62 -1.55 -37.75
C GLY A 224 13.94 -0.18 -37.58
N LEU A 225 12.93 -0.11 -36.69
CA LEU A 225 12.21 1.13 -36.38
C LEU A 225 13.12 2.18 -35.74
N SER A 226 14.08 1.76 -34.91
CA SER A 226 15.08 2.66 -34.34
C SER A 226 15.96 3.29 -35.42
N ASN A 227 16.37 2.52 -36.44
CA ASN A 227 17.19 3.06 -37.53
C ASN A 227 16.41 4.03 -38.41
N GLU A 228 15.11 3.81 -38.61
CA GLU A 228 14.23 4.73 -39.34
C GLU A 228 14.23 6.15 -38.74
N LEU A 229 14.35 6.27 -37.42
CA LEU A 229 14.51 7.56 -36.73
C LEU A 229 15.98 8.04 -36.68
N LEU A 230 16.90 7.14 -36.28
CA LEU A 230 18.27 7.53 -35.94
C LEU A 230 19.14 7.81 -37.17
N GLU A 231 18.93 7.12 -38.30
CA GLU A 231 19.70 7.35 -39.53
C GLU A 231 19.43 8.74 -40.12
N PRO A 232 18.18 9.19 -40.35
CA PRO A 232 17.91 10.53 -40.86
C PRO A 232 18.43 11.65 -39.95
N LEU A 233 18.36 11.47 -38.63
CA LEU A 233 18.91 12.43 -37.67
C LEU A 233 20.44 12.48 -37.70
N SER A 234 21.09 11.32 -37.81
CA SER A 234 22.55 11.23 -37.98
C SER A 234 23.01 11.85 -39.31
N ASP A 235 22.25 11.63 -40.37
CA ASP A 235 22.50 12.18 -41.71
C ASP A 235 22.24 13.70 -41.79
N LEU A 236 21.31 14.22 -40.99
CA LEU A 236 21.08 15.66 -40.85
C LEU A 236 22.22 16.32 -40.04
N LEU A 237 22.66 15.67 -38.96
CA LEU A 237 23.73 16.17 -38.09
C LEU A 237 25.11 16.15 -38.79
N LYS A 238 25.44 15.11 -39.56
CA LYS A 238 26.75 14.91 -40.23
C LYS A 238 27.95 15.19 -39.31
N GLN A 239 28.61 16.34 -39.49
CA GLN A 239 29.73 16.88 -38.70
C GLN A 239 29.40 18.26 -38.10
N LYS A 240 28.15 18.69 -38.20
CA LYS A 240 27.69 19.95 -37.62
C LYS A 240 27.48 19.77 -36.12
N ASP A 241 27.64 20.86 -35.38
CA ASP A 241 27.34 20.87 -33.95
C ASP A 241 25.82 20.74 -33.72
N TYR A 242 25.00 21.47 -34.48
CA TYR A 242 23.54 21.47 -34.40
C TYR A 242 22.89 20.99 -35.71
N LEU A 243 21.62 20.57 -35.68
CA LEU A 243 20.93 19.95 -36.83
C LEU A 243 20.92 20.84 -38.08
N PHE A 244 20.61 22.14 -37.94
CA PHE A 244 20.67 23.08 -39.07
C PHE A 244 22.07 23.67 -39.33
N GLY A 245 23.00 23.48 -38.40
CA GLY A 245 24.32 24.11 -38.41
C GLY A 245 24.25 25.57 -37.95
N GLY A 246 25.22 25.99 -37.14
CA GLY A 246 25.25 27.33 -36.55
C GLY A 246 26.02 27.35 -35.23
N SER A 247 26.10 28.52 -34.60
CA SER A 247 26.72 28.70 -33.27
C SER A 247 25.71 28.60 -32.10
N LYS A 248 24.42 28.40 -32.39
CA LYS A 248 23.33 28.35 -31.41
C LYS A 248 22.36 27.20 -31.73
N PRO A 249 21.72 26.60 -30.72
CA PRO A 249 20.66 25.61 -30.93
C PRO A 249 19.38 26.26 -31.49
N SER A 250 18.71 25.54 -32.37
CA SER A 250 17.39 25.87 -32.92
C SER A 250 16.25 25.27 -32.09
N SER A 251 15.01 25.66 -32.41
CA SER A 251 13.82 25.02 -31.81
C SER A 251 13.73 23.53 -32.13
N LEU A 252 14.19 23.10 -33.32
CA LEU A 252 14.25 21.69 -33.70
C LEU A 252 15.25 20.91 -32.84
N ASP A 253 16.40 21.51 -32.51
CA ASP A 253 17.40 20.88 -31.64
C ASP A 253 16.81 20.63 -30.23
N CYS A 254 15.98 21.54 -29.73
CA CYS A 254 15.27 21.38 -28.45
C CYS A 254 14.26 20.23 -28.49
N LEU A 255 13.47 20.12 -29.58
CA LEU A 255 12.50 19.05 -29.77
C LEU A 255 13.17 17.69 -29.93
N ALA A 256 14.21 17.62 -30.78
CA ALA A 256 15.00 16.41 -30.97
C ALA A 256 15.66 15.97 -29.66
N PHE A 257 16.19 16.91 -28.88
CA PHE A 257 16.75 16.62 -27.57
C PHE A 257 15.71 16.04 -26.61
N GLY A 258 14.49 16.57 -26.56
CA GLY A 258 13.42 16.05 -25.69
C GLY A 258 13.12 14.56 -25.93
N TYR A 259 12.95 14.16 -27.19
CA TYR A 259 12.75 12.75 -27.54
C TYR A 259 13.99 11.91 -27.27
N LEU A 260 15.17 12.32 -27.77
CA LEU A 260 16.41 11.55 -27.64
C LEU A 260 16.88 11.40 -26.17
N ALA A 261 16.58 12.38 -25.32
CA ALA A 261 16.87 12.31 -23.89
C ALA A 261 16.07 11.20 -23.21
N LEU A 262 14.77 11.05 -23.51
CA LEU A 262 13.95 9.95 -23.01
C LEU A 262 14.34 8.58 -23.59
N MET A 263 15.05 8.55 -24.71
CA MET A 263 15.59 7.31 -25.27
C MET A 263 16.89 6.88 -24.56
N LEU A 264 17.66 7.83 -24.03
CA LEU A 264 19.02 7.59 -23.51
C LEU A 264 19.12 7.50 -21.99
N TYR A 265 18.44 8.41 -21.27
CA TYR A 265 18.62 8.60 -19.83
C TYR A 265 17.79 7.69 -18.92
N PRO A 266 16.58 7.22 -19.30
CA PRO A 266 15.81 6.32 -18.45
C PRO A 266 16.56 5.04 -18.08
N THR A 267 16.58 4.74 -16.79
CA THR A 267 17.16 3.51 -16.24
C THR A 267 16.11 2.41 -16.30
N VAL A 268 16.09 1.68 -17.41
CA VAL A 268 15.12 0.60 -17.67
C VAL A 268 15.80 -0.77 -17.73
N PRO A 269 15.11 -1.87 -17.35
CA PRO A 269 15.63 -3.24 -17.46
C PRO A 269 15.99 -3.64 -18.90
N GLN A 270 15.13 -3.31 -19.87
CA GLN A 270 15.37 -3.58 -21.29
C GLN A 270 15.82 -2.31 -22.01
N ALA A 271 17.13 -2.04 -21.98
CA ALA A 271 17.73 -0.81 -22.50
C ALA A 271 18.08 -0.86 -24.01
N TRP A 272 17.26 -1.53 -24.82
CA TRP A 272 17.56 -1.78 -26.25
C TRP A 272 17.80 -0.50 -27.05
N LEU A 273 17.04 0.58 -26.79
CA LEU A 273 17.17 1.84 -27.52
C LEU A 273 18.45 2.60 -27.15
N LYS A 274 18.81 2.58 -25.86
CA LYS A 274 20.08 3.12 -25.35
C LYS A 274 21.27 2.36 -25.93
N GLU A 275 21.21 1.03 -25.96
CA GLU A 275 22.24 0.18 -26.56
C GLU A 275 22.41 0.50 -28.05
N THR A 276 21.32 0.69 -28.80
CA THR A 276 21.35 1.03 -30.23
C THR A 276 21.99 2.40 -30.48
N ILE A 277 21.65 3.43 -29.69
CA ILE A 277 22.28 4.76 -29.81
C ILE A 277 23.78 4.69 -29.51
N GLN A 278 24.18 3.94 -28.47
CA GLN A 278 25.59 3.80 -28.09
C GLN A 278 26.41 3.01 -29.11
N ALA A 279 25.84 1.94 -29.67
CA ALA A 279 26.54 1.06 -30.60
C ALA A 279 26.61 1.62 -32.03
N ARG A 280 25.52 2.20 -32.54
CA ARG A 280 25.39 2.57 -33.96
C ARG A 280 25.62 4.05 -34.22
N CYS A 281 25.29 4.94 -33.27
CA CYS A 281 25.26 6.38 -33.49
C CYS A 281 26.08 7.16 -32.44
N PRO A 282 27.41 6.96 -32.33
CA PRO A 282 28.25 7.65 -31.33
C PRO A 282 28.28 9.18 -31.51
N ARG A 283 28.01 9.68 -32.72
CA ARG A 283 27.88 11.13 -32.99
C ARG A 283 26.65 11.71 -32.31
N LEU A 284 25.52 11.01 -32.41
CA LEU A 284 24.28 11.41 -31.79
C LEU A 284 24.39 11.35 -30.26
N LEU A 285 25.09 10.35 -29.73
CA LEU A 285 25.40 10.27 -28.30
C LEU A 285 26.15 11.53 -27.81
N ARG A 286 27.19 11.98 -28.52
CA ARG A 286 27.92 13.21 -28.18
C ARG A 286 27.05 14.46 -28.29
N TYR A 287 26.18 14.49 -29.29
CA TYR A 287 25.22 15.57 -29.48
C TYR A 287 24.24 15.66 -28.30
N ILE A 288 23.65 14.55 -27.85
CA ILE A 288 22.71 14.50 -26.72
C ILE A 288 23.40 14.93 -25.42
N THR A 289 24.59 14.40 -25.13
CA THR A 289 25.31 14.73 -23.89
C THR A 289 25.73 16.19 -23.84
N ARG A 290 26.17 16.75 -24.98
CA ARG A 290 26.51 18.17 -25.11
C ARG A 290 25.28 19.06 -24.91
N LEU A 291 24.17 18.74 -25.59
CA LEU A 291 22.93 19.50 -25.44
C LEU A 291 22.37 19.46 -24.02
N ARG A 292 22.53 18.36 -23.29
CA ARG A 292 22.13 18.32 -21.88
C ARG A 292 22.90 19.34 -21.04
N GLY A 293 24.21 19.48 -21.25
CA GLY A 293 25.02 20.49 -20.57
C GLY A 293 24.62 21.91 -20.95
N GLU A 294 24.37 22.16 -22.24
CA GLU A 294 24.04 23.49 -22.76
C GLU A 294 22.60 23.95 -22.44
N LEU A 295 21.61 23.03 -22.47
CA LEU A 295 20.18 23.34 -22.35
C LEU A 295 19.62 23.13 -20.93
N LEU A 296 20.22 22.25 -20.14
CA LEU A 296 19.75 21.89 -18.78
C LEU A 296 20.80 22.10 -17.68
N SER A 297 21.93 22.76 -17.97
CA SER A 297 23.02 23.08 -17.02
C SER A 297 23.72 21.89 -16.33
N GLY A 298 23.37 20.64 -16.68
CA GLY A 298 24.08 19.43 -16.24
C GLY A 298 23.75 18.89 -14.84
N GLU A 299 22.83 19.50 -14.10
CA GLU A 299 22.37 18.99 -12.80
C GLU A 299 21.25 17.95 -12.98
N ASP A 300 21.34 16.82 -12.26
CA ASP A 300 20.29 15.80 -12.24
C ASP A 300 19.10 16.30 -11.41
N THR A 301 17.98 16.63 -12.06
CA THR A 301 16.75 17.02 -11.36
C THR A 301 16.10 15.80 -10.72
N LYS A 302 16.16 15.69 -9.38
CA LYS A 302 15.48 14.63 -8.63
C LYS A 302 14.07 15.05 -8.25
N ALA A 303 13.13 14.10 -8.26
CA ALA A 303 11.77 14.32 -7.80
C ALA A 303 11.73 14.82 -6.33
N SER A 304 12.66 14.37 -5.48
CA SER A 304 12.78 14.80 -4.07
C SER A 304 12.97 16.30 -3.89
N ASP A 305 13.64 16.95 -4.82
CA ASP A 305 14.03 18.36 -4.72
C ASP A 305 12.83 19.27 -5.00
N VAL A 306 11.84 18.76 -5.75
CA VAL A 306 10.55 19.41 -5.98
C VAL A 306 9.65 19.31 -4.74
N TRP A 307 9.72 18.21 -4.00
CA TRP A 307 8.95 18.01 -2.77
C TRP A 307 9.48 18.81 -1.58
N THR A 308 10.80 19.03 -1.49
CA THR A 308 11.42 19.75 -0.36
C THR A 308 11.15 21.25 -0.37
N VAL A 309 10.97 21.86 -1.54
CA VAL A 309 10.58 23.27 -1.69
C VAL A 309 9.20 23.57 -1.10
N SER A 310 8.33 22.56 -0.97
CA SER A 310 6.96 22.70 -0.45
C SER A 310 6.83 22.61 1.08
N SER A 311 7.86 22.18 1.81
CA SER A 311 7.71 21.74 3.21
C SER A 311 8.44 22.55 4.30
N GLY A 312 9.12 23.68 4.03
CA GLY A 312 9.54 24.57 5.11
C GLY A 312 10.58 25.66 4.83
N GLY A 313 10.36 26.81 5.50
CA GLY A 313 11.40 27.68 6.11
C GLY A 313 12.23 28.59 5.20
N LEU A 314 12.08 29.91 5.36
CA LEU A 314 13.07 30.90 4.88
C LEU A 314 14.45 30.56 5.46
N ASP A 315 15.38 30.12 4.62
CA ASP A 315 16.81 30.31 4.89
C ASP A 315 17.51 30.75 3.60
N SER A 316 17.70 32.06 3.47
CA SER A 316 18.26 32.71 2.29
C SER A 316 19.79 32.69 2.32
N SER A 317 20.43 31.53 2.13
CA SER A 317 21.84 31.51 1.73
C SER A 317 22.32 30.12 1.29
N LYS A 318 21.94 29.72 0.07
CA LYS A 318 22.72 28.88 -0.89
C LYS A 318 21.77 28.02 -1.75
N THR A 319 21.42 28.52 -2.93
CA THR A 319 21.18 27.76 -4.18
C THR A 319 20.80 28.72 -5.32
N PRO A 320 21.45 28.68 -6.50
CA PRO A 320 20.92 29.30 -7.71
C PRO A 320 20.39 28.20 -8.64
N GLY A 321 19.20 27.69 -8.35
CA GLY A 321 18.47 26.71 -9.17
C GLY A 321 16.98 26.96 -9.05
N HIS A 322 16.26 26.87 -10.18
CA HIS A 322 14.85 27.26 -10.38
C HIS A 322 13.95 27.28 -9.13
N SER A 323 13.37 28.45 -8.80
CA SER A 323 12.31 28.55 -7.80
C SER A 323 11.01 28.01 -8.40
N MET A 324 10.81 26.69 -8.32
CA MET A 324 9.49 26.07 -8.52
C MET A 324 8.59 26.53 -7.38
N ARG A 325 7.55 27.31 -7.68
CA ARG A 325 6.49 27.63 -6.72
C ARG A 325 5.21 26.94 -7.17
N LEU A 326 4.76 25.98 -6.37
CA LEU A 326 3.48 25.30 -6.52
C LEU A 326 2.42 26.03 -5.69
N PRO A 327 1.21 26.28 -6.23
CA PRO A 327 0.01 26.44 -5.45
C PRO A 327 -0.80 25.14 -5.52
N CYS A 328 -0.49 24.15 -4.69
CA CYS A 328 -1.48 23.12 -4.35
C CYS A 328 -1.04 22.34 -3.11
N MET A 329 -1.99 22.21 -2.20
CA MET A 329 -1.91 21.53 -0.93
C MET A 329 -1.67 20.03 -1.14
N ARG A 330 -0.41 19.64 -1.24
CA ARG A 330 0.00 18.28 -0.90
C ARG A 330 0.71 18.34 0.44
N GLN A 331 -0.11 18.46 1.49
CA GLN A 331 0.26 17.81 2.73
C GLN A 331 0.47 16.33 2.37
N SER A 332 1.63 15.77 2.73
CA SER A 332 1.71 14.35 3.10
C SER A 332 0.38 13.99 3.76
N ARG A 333 -0.39 13.03 3.20
CA ARG A 333 -1.78 12.66 3.58
C ARG A 333 -2.10 13.30 4.91
N ALA A 334 -2.81 14.43 4.91
CA ALA A 334 -3.01 15.23 6.11
C ALA A 334 -3.33 14.23 7.21
N PRO A 335 -2.47 14.09 8.24
CA PRO A 335 -2.62 13.00 9.18
C PRO A 335 -4.08 13.02 9.60
N THR A 336 -4.77 11.88 9.43
CA THR A 336 -6.19 11.75 9.81
C THR A 336 -6.36 12.42 11.17
N ALA A 337 -7.51 13.02 11.49
CA ALA A 337 -7.67 13.66 12.80
C ALA A 337 -7.26 12.71 13.96
N SER A 338 -7.42 11.39 13.79
CA SER A 338 -6.86 10.35 14.66
C SER A 338 -5.32 10.20 14.63
N GLN A 339 -4.66 10.31 13.47
CA GLN A 339 -3.20 10.25 13.32
C GLN A 339 -2.49 11.53 13.82
N ILE A 340 -3.17 12.69 13.78
CA ILE A 340 -2.68 13.92 14.45
C ILE A 340 -2.68 13.71 15.96
N GLN A 341 -3.72 13.07 16.49
CA GLN A 341 -3.84 12.78 17.92
C GLN A 341 -2.84 11.70 18.37
N ASN A 342 -2.60 10.68 17.55
CA ASN A 342 -1.71 9.56 17.83
C ASN A 342 -0.80 9.27 16.61
N PRO A 343 0.50 9.59 16.64
CA PRO A 343 1.39 9.38 15.50
C PRO A 343 1.50 7.88 15.16
N PRO A 344 1.63 7.53 13.86
CA PRO A 344 1.68 6.14 13.43
C PRO A 344 2.91 5.42 14.00
N PRO A 345 2.76 4.13 14.37
CA PRO A 345 3.89 3.30 14.83
C PRO A 345 4.90 3.05 13.70
N PRO A 346 6.14 2.61 14.02
CA PRO A 346 7.04 2.07 13.00
C PRO A 346 6.41 0.83 12.36
N SER A 347 6.73 0.60 11.09
CA SER A 347 6.21 -0.54 10.31
C SER A 347 6.51 -1.88 10.98
N SER A 348 5.60 -2.85 10.81
CA SER A 348 5.66 -4.13 11.52
C SER A 348 7.01 -4.84 11.31
N SER A 349 7.51 -5.47 12.37
CA SER A 349 8.80 -6.19 12.37
C SER A 349 8.84 -7.40 11.43
N THR A 350 7.72 -7.76 10.83
CA THR A 350 7.55 -8.83 9.85
C THR A 350 7.63 -8.34 8.40
N LYS A 351 7.42 -7.04 8.13
CA LYS A 351 7.51 -6.43 6.80
C LYS A 351 8.94 -6.12 6.34
N SER A 352 9.88 -5.92 7.28
CA SER A 352 11.29 -5.69 6.94
C SER A 352 12.00 -6.99 6.52
N GLY A 353 12.20 -7.17 5.21
CA GLY A 353 13.16 -8.11 4.64
C GLY A 353 12.66 -9.55 4.44
N ARG A 354 11.88 -9.80 3.38
CA ARG A 354 11.79 -11.12 2.75
C ARG A 354 11.67 -11.03 1.23
N PHE A 355 12.77 -11.38 0.56
CA PHE A 355 12.76 -11.95 -0.78
C PHE A 355 12.42 -13.45 -0.66
N PHE A 356 11.36 -13.90 -1.34
CA PHE A 356 11.00 -15.28 -1.71
C PHE A 356 10.97 -16.42 -0.65
N GLY A 357 9.90 -17.22 -0.67
CA GLY A 357 9.98 -18.67 -0.46
C GLY A 357 9.31 -19.30 0.77
N LYS A 358 8.18 -19.99 0.51
CA LYS A 358 7.64 -21.23 1.12
C LYS A 358 7.59 -21.37 2.66
N SER A 359 6.38 -21.43 3.22
CA SER A 359 5.80 -22.64 3.84
C SER A 359 4.58 -22.32 4.72
N HIS A 360 3.40 -22.73 4.26
CA HIS A 360 2.09 -22.62 4.94
C HIS A 360 1.67 -23.90 5.72
N LEU A 361 2.57 -24.86 5.95
CA LEU A 361 2.22 -26.16 6.57
C LEU A 361 2.77 -26.36 7.99
N GLY A 362 2.83 -25.29 8.81
CA GLY A 362 3.53 -25.34 10.10
C GLY A 362 2.85 -24.68 11.29
N HIS A 363 1.55 -24.38 11.25
CA HIS A 363 0.87 -23.67 12.35
C HIS A 363 0.80 -24.52 13.64
N THR A 364 0.50 -25.81 13.52
CA THR A 364 0.31 -26.71 14.68
C THR A 364 1.63 -27.20 15.25
N PHE A 365 2.58 -27.61 14.41
CA PHE A 365 3.88 -28.15 14.85
C PHE A 365 4.78 -27.09 15.52
N ARG A 366 4.69 -25.83 15.08
CA ARG A 366 5.43 -24.73 15.71
C ARG A 366 4.84 -24.31 17.07
N ARG A 367 3.57 -24.59 17.36
CA ARG A 367 2.94 -24.26 18.66
C ARG A 367 3.50 -25.09 19.80
N SER A 368 3.76 -26.39 19.55
CA SER A 368 4.29 -27.34 20.54
C SER A 368 5.77 -27.08 20.90
N ALA A 369 6.59 -26.64 19.93
CA ALA A 369 8.02 -26.42 20.15
C ALA A 369 8.38 -25.11 20.90
N ALA A 370 7.43 -24.21 21.15
CA ALA A 370 7.69 -22.96 21.87
C ALA A 370 7.26 -23.05 23.33
N GLY A 371 8.26 -23.03 24.22
CA GLY A 371 8.11 -23.28 25.65
C GLY A 371 8.90 -24.50 26.14
N ALA A 372 9.39 -25.34 25.22
CA ALA A 372 10.23 -26.50 25.57
C ALA A 372 11.63 -26.10 26.06
N PHE A 373 12.18 -25.00 25.54
CA PHE A 373 13.51 -24.49 25.91
C PHE A 373 13.39 -23.04 26.37
N GLY A 374 13.39 -22.84 27.67
CA GLY A 374 13.33 -21.52 28.29
C GLY A 374 13.07 -21.58 29.79
N PRO A 375 13.38 -20.49 30.52
CA PRO A 375 13.12 -20.37 31.95
C PRO A 375 11.66 -20.67 32.30
N ASP A 376 11.40 -21.45 33.36
CA ASP A 376 10.07 -22.00 33.68
C ASP A 376 8.98 -20.95 33.80
N LEU A 377 9.27 -19.81 34.43
CA LEU A 377 8.32 -18.70 34.57
C LEU A 377 7.90 -18.10 33.22
N ALA A 378 8.84 -17.96 32.28
CA ALA A 378 8.62 -17.29 31.00
C ALA A 378 8.00 -18.20 29.93
N LYS A 379 7.81 -19.51 30.20
CA LYS A 379 7.31 -20.50 29.22
C LYS A 379 5.93 -20.14 28.69
N LYS A 380 4.98 -19.84 29.59
CA LYS A 380 3.58 -19.51 29.24
C LYS A 380 3.51 -18.25 28.38
N LEU A 381 4.21 -17.19 28.78
CA LEU A 381 4.21 -15.94 28.05
C LEU A 381 4.96 -16.04 26.71
N SER A 382 5.99 -16.87 26.63
CA SER A 382 6.69 -17.18 25.36
C SER A 382 5.78 -17.89 24.36
N GLN A 383 4.92 -18.80 24.84
CA GLN A 383 3.91 -19.46 24.01
C GLN A 383 2.89 -18.43 23.49
N LEU A 384 2.39 -17.54 24.35
CA LEU A 384 1.47 -16.46 23.95
C LEU A 384 2.09 -15.56 22.88
N VAL A 385 3.29 -15.01 23.10
CA VAL A 385 3.98 -14.13 22.14
C VAL A 385 4.18 -14.79 20.77
N LYS A 386 4.34 -16.11 20.73
CA LYS A 386 4.43 -16.85 19.46
C LYS A 386 3.07 -17.04 18.80
N MET A 387 2.03 -17.33 19.57
CA MET A 387 0.67 -17.40 19.05
C MET A 387 0.24 -16.04 18.47
N GLU A 388 0.54 -14.94 19.16
CA GLU A 388 0.28 -13.57 18.70
C GLU A 388 1.02 -13.25 17.40
N LYS A 389 2.27 -13.70 17.27
CA LYS A 389 3.02 -13.56 16.01
C LYS A 389 2.37 -14.30 14.85
N ASN A 390 1.75 -15.45 15.12
CA ASN A 390 1.07 -16.23 14.10
C ASN A 390 -0.24 -15.54 13.67
N VAL A 391 -1.01 -15.00 14.62
CA VAL A 391 -2.23 -14.22 14.34
C VAL A 391 -1.91 -13.03 13.44
N MET A 392 -0.87 -12.26 13.78
CA MET A 392 -0.41 -11.13 12.96
C MET A 392 -0.06 -11.53 11.52
N ARG A 393 0.65 -12.65 11.33
CA ARG A 393 0.96 -13.14 9.96
C ARG A 393 -0.28 -13.56 9.18
N SER A 394 -1.26 -14.14 9.87
CA SER A 394 -2.54 -14.47 9.23
C SER A 394 -3.29 -13.20 8.84
N MET A 395 -3.28 -12.14 9.66
CA MET A 395 -3.83 -10.83 9.31
C MET A 395 -3.10 -10.20 8.12
N GLU A 396 -1.76 -10.27 8.05
CA GLU A 396 -0.98 -9.78 6.90
C GLU A 396 -1.35 -10.49 5.60
N LEU A 397 -1.63 -11.80 5.66
CA LEU A 397 -2.11 -12.54 4.50
C LEU A 397 -3.51 -12.08 4.09
N VAL A 398 -4.42 -11.94 5.05
CA VAL A 398 -5.80 -11.48 4.78
C VAL A 398 -5.80 -10.11 4.10
N SER A 399 -4.98 -9.16 4.57
CA SER A 399 -4.87 -7.84 3.95
C SER A 399 -4.40 -7.93 2.49
N LYS A 400 -3.35 -8.72 2.20
CA LYS A 400 -2.85 -8.90 0.82
C LYS A 400 -3.87 -9.56 -0.11
N GLU A 401 -4.47 -10.66 0.34
CA GLU A 401 -5.50 -11.35 -0.44
C GLU A 401 -6.71 -10.43 -0.67
N ARG A 402 -7.07 -9.59 0.30
CA ARG A 402 -8.16 -8.62 0.15
C ARG A 402 -7.83 -7.52 -0.87
N MET A 403 -6.58 -7.07 -0.97
CA MET A 403 -6.13 -6.16 -2.03
C MET A 403 -6.26 -6.81 -3.41
N GLU A 404 -5.89 -8.08 -3.55
CA GLU A 404 -6.01 -8.82 -4.80
C GLU A 404 -7.48 -9.04 -5.18
N VAL A 405 -8.33 -9.40 -4.21
CA VAL A 405 -9.79 -9.52 -4.40
C VAL A 405 -10.40 -8.21 -4.88
N ALA A 406 -10.00 -7.06 -4.30
CA ALA A 406 -10.46 -5.75 -4.73
C ALA A 406 -10.13 -5.46 -6.21
N GLN A 407 -8.90 -5.78 -6.64
CA GLN A 407 -8.47 -5.60 -8.02
C GLN A 407 -9.23 -6.53 -8.97
N GLN A 408 -9.36 -7.82 -8.61
CA GLN A 408 -10.07 -8.79 -9.43
C GLN A 408 -11.55 -8.47 -9.57
N LEU A 409 -12.19 -7.91 -8.53
CA LEU A 409 -13.58 -7.47 -8.59
C LEU A 409 -13.80 -6.35 -9.61
N SER A 410 -12.92 -5.35 -9.62
CA SER A 410 -12.96 -4.23 -10.58
C SER A 410 -12.70 -4.71 -12.01
N ILE A 411 -11.70 -5.58 -12.23
CA ILE A 411 -11.38 -6.16 -13.55
C ILE A 411 -12.56 -6.99 -14.10
N TRP A 412 -13.18 -7.81 -13.25
CA TRP A 412 -14.34 -8.60 -13.67
C TRP A 412 -15.52 -7.71 -14.06
N GLY A 413 -15.77 -6.66 -13.27
CA GLY A 413 -16.88 -5.73 -13.51
C GLY A 413 -16.73 -4.89 -14.76
N GLU A 414 -15.50 -4.59 -15.21
CA GLU A 414 -15.24 -3.84 -16.44
C GLU A 414 -15.87 -4.49 -17.68
N ALA A 415 -16.02 -5.82 -17.68
CA ALA A 415 -16.61 -6.58 -18.79
C ALA A 415 -18.15 -6.71 -18.70
N CYS A 416 -18.79 -6.13 -17.69
CA CYS A 416 -20.24 -6.18 -17.45
C CYS A 416 -20.96 -4.93 -17.98
N ASP A 417 -22.26 -4.83 -17.68
CA ASP A 417 -23.08 -3.65 -17.98
C ASP A 417 -22.55 -2.40 -17.24
N ASP A 418 -22.87 -1.21 -17.75
CA ASP A 418 -22.34 0.08 -17.29
C ASP A 418 -22.54 0.35 -15.79
N ASP A 419 -23.69 -0.05 -15.23
CA ASP A 419 -24.04 0.08 -13.82
C ASP A 419 -23.20 -0.86 -12.92
N VAL A 420 -23.05 -2.12 -13.34
CA VAL A 420 -22.21 -3.11 -12.66
C VAL A 420 -20.75 -2.70 -12.71
N SER A 421 -20.28 -2.22 -13.86
CA SER A 421 -18.90 -1.77 -14.06
C SER A 421 -18.54 -0.60 -13.11
N ASP A 422 -19.39 0.43 -13.02
CA ASP A 422 -19.13 1.55 -12.12
C ASP A 422 -19.16 1.14 -10.63
N VAL A 423 -20.20 0.40 -10.22
CA VAL A 423 -20.38 0.02 -8.81
C VAL A 423 -19.27 -0.92 -8.36
N THR A 424 -18.87 -1.91 -9.17
CA THR A 424 -17.80 -2.85 -8.83
C THR A 424 -16.42 -2.18 -8.77
N ASP A 425 -16.16 -1.17 -9.61
CA ASP A 425 -14.96 -0.34 -9.51
C ASP A 425 -14.89 0.39 -8.15
N LYS A 426 -15.98 1.07 -7.76
CA LYS A 426 -16.05 1.78 -6.47
C LYS A 426 -16.01 0.83 -5.26
N LEU A 427 -16.66 -0.34 -5.36
CA LEU A 427 -16.54 -1.40 -4.34
C LEU A 427 -15.10 -1.91 -4.23
N GLY A 428 -14.38 -2.05 -5.35
CA GLY A 428 -12.96 -2.36 -5.38
C GLY A 428 -12.15 -1.35 -4.57
N VAL A 429 -12.39 -0.04 -4.77
CA VAL A 429 -11.74 1.03 -3.99
C VAL A 429 -12.01 0.88 -2.49
N LEU A 430 -13.26 0.64 -2.09
CA LEU A 430 -13.62 0.47 -0.68
C LEU A 430 -12.98 -0.77 -0.05
N ILE A 431 -12.99 -1.92 -0.74
CA ILE A 431 -12.38 -3.16 -0.26
C ILE A 431 -10.86 -3.02 -0.15
N TYR A 432 -10.24 -2.29 -1.08
CA TYR A 432 -8.82 -1.96 -1.02
C TYR A 432 -8.48 -1.10 0.19
N GLU A 433 -9.27 -0.06 0.50
CA GLU A 433 -9.06 0.77 1.69
C GLU A 433 -9.24 -0.03 2.98
N ILE A 434 -10.16 -1.01 3.01
CA ILE A 434 -10.26 -1.94 4.15
C ILE A 434 -8.93 -2.68 4.36
N ALA A 435 -8.30 -3.16 3.28
CA ALA A 435 -7.02 -3.87 3.38
C ALA A 435 -5.88 -2.97 3.87
N GLU A 436 -5.85 -1.70 3.45
CA GLU A 436 -4.91 -0.68 3.94
C GLU A 436 -5.12 -0.37 5.44
N LEU A 437 -6.38 -0.26 5.89
CA LEU A 437 -6.71 -0.09 7.30
C LEU A 437 -6.32 -1.31 8.15
N GLU A 438 -6.44 -2.52 7.60
CA GLU A 438 -5.90 -3.73 8.24
C GLU A 438 -4.38 -3.66 8.36
N ASP A 439 -3.68 -3.18 7.33
CA ASP A 439 -2.22 -3.07 7.35
C ASP A 439 -1.71 -2.07 8.41
N GLN A 440 -2.43 -0.94 8.55
CA GLN A 440 -2.19 0.04 9.63
C GLN A 440 -2.49 -0.53 11.02
N PHE A 441 -3.52 -1.37 11.15
CA PHE A 441 -3.83 -2.06 12.40
C PHE A 441 -2.74 -3.09 12.76
N ILE A 442 -2.22 -3.83 11.77
CA ILE A 442 -1.14 -4.81 11.97
C ILE A 442 0.12 -4.16 12.54
N ASP A 443 0.49 -2.97 12.07
CA ASP A 443 1.64 -2.23 12.60
C ASP A 443 1.45 -1.88 14.09
N ARG A 444 0.24 -1.48 14.49
CA ARG A 444 -0.11 -1.24 15.90
C ARG A 444 -0.17 -2.54 16.70
N TYR A 445 -0.64 -3.62 16.10
CA TYR A 445 -0.68 -4.94 16.72
C TYR A 445 0.72 -5.46 17.06
N ASP A 446 1.73 -5.15 16.24
CA ASP A 446 3.11 -5.53 16.53
C ASP A 446 3.69 -4.77 17.73
N GLN A 447 3.35 -3.50 17.92
CA GLN A 447 3.75 -2.77 19.13
C GLN A 447 3.14 -3.38 20.41
N TYR A 448 1.87 -3.78 20.37
CA TYR A 448 1.24 -4.56 21.45
C TYR A 448 2.07 -5.81 21.75
N ARG A 449 2.36 -6.61 20.72
CA ARG A 449 3.13 -7.85 20.84
C ARG A 449 4.55 -7.61 21.39
N VAL A 450 5.24 -6.57 20.92
CA VAL A 450 6.58 -6.20 21.41
C VAL A 450 6.54 -5.80 22.89
N THR A 451 5.48 -5.14 23.32
CA THR A 451 5.25 -4.81 24.74
C THR A 451 5.08 -6.07 25.59
N ILE A 452 4.28 -7.04 25.14
CA ILE A 452 4.15 -8.36 25.82
C ILE A 452 5.49 -9.12 25.81
N LYS A 453 6.25 -9.05 24.71
CA LYS A 453 7.60 -9.64 24.63
C LYS A 453 8.56 -9.02 25.65
N SER A 454 8.42 -7.72 25.95
CA SER A 454 9.22 -7.04 26.98
C SER A 454 8.94 -7.62 28.37
N ILE A 455 7.66 -7.87 28.73
CA ILE A 455 7.28 -8.53 29.99
C ILE A 455 7.97 -9.90 30.10
N ARG A 456 7.92 -10.70 29.02
CA ARG A 456 8.58 -12.02 28.98
C ARG A 456 10.08 -11.96 29.19
N ASN A 457 10.75 -10.95 28.65
CA ASN A 457 12.20 -10.76 28.84
C ASN A 457 12.51 -10.43 30.31
N ILE A 458 11.66 -9.64 30.98
CA ILE A 458 11.82 -9.31 32.39
C ILE A 458 11.58 -10.56 33.26
N GLU A 459 10.53 -11.34 32.99
CA GLU A 459 10.28 -12.62 33.67
C GLU A 459 11.48 -13.58 33.55
N ALA A 460 12.09 -13.66 32.37
CA ALA A 460 13.27 -14.46 32.14
C ALA A 460 14.49 -13.95 32.93
N SER A 461 14.64 -12.63 33.09
CA SER A 461 15.75 -12.03 33.83
C SER A 461 15.66 -12.20 35.36
N VAL A 462 14.48 -12.50 35.90
CA VAL A 462 14.27 -12.76 37.34
C VAL A 462 14.50 -14.23 37.73
N GLN A 463 14.53 -15.17 36.77
CA GLN A 463 14.80 -16.58 37.09
C GLN A 463 16.15 -16.82 37.77
N PRO A 464 17.28 -16.23 37.33
CA PRO A 464 18.58 -16.45 37.98
C PRO A 464 18.59 -16.09 39.48
N SER A 465 17.85 -15.04 39.90
CA SER A 465 17.76 -14.71 41.33
C SER A 465 16.97 -15.74 42.14
N ARG A 466 15.93 -16.36 41.54
CA ARG A 466 15.18 -17.46 42.17
C ARG A 466 16.04 -18.72 42.28
N ASP A 467 16.70 -19.08 41.19
CA ASP A 467 17.56 -20.26 41.14
C ASP A 467 18.73 -20.14 42.13
N ARG A 468 19.31 -18.94 42.25
CA ARG A 468 20.36 -18.64 43.23
C ARG A 468 19.86 -18.82 44.67
N LYS A 469 18.68 -18.27 45.00
CA LYS A 469 18.06 -18.45 46.32
C LYS A 469 17.83 -19.92 46.62
N GLN A 470 17.24 -20.68 45.69
CA GLN A 470 16.96 -22.11 45.88
C GLN A 470 18.24 -22.91 46.08
N LYS A 471 19.27 -22.66 45.26
CA LYS A 471 20.55 -23.36 45.35
C LYS A 471 21.26 -23.16 46.68
N ILE A 472 21.23 -21.94 47.25
CA ILE A 472 21.82 -21.67 48.57
C ILE A 472 21.02 -22.38 49.67
N THR A 473 19.68 -22.34 49.59
CA THR A 473 18.81 -23.07 50.53
C THR A 473 19.07 -24.57 50.52
N ASP A 474 19.20 -25.18 49.33
CA ASP A 474 19.48 -26.62 49.19
C ASP A 474 20.87 -26.99 49.73
N GLN A 475 21.88 -26.12 49.50
CA GLN A 475 23.22 -26.30 50.07
C GLN A 475 23.20 -26.24 51.60
N ILE A 476 22.44 -25.31 52.18
CA ILE A 476 22.26 -25.23 53.63
C ILE A 476 21.57 -26.49 54.16
N ALA A 477 20.50 -26.95 53.51
CA ALA A 477 19.80 -28.17 53.91
C ALA A 477 20.71 -29.41 53.84
N GLN A 478 21.49 -29.53 52.77
CA GLN A 478 22.45 -30.62 52.60
C GLN A 478 23.57 -30.58 53.65
N LEU A 479 24.12 -29.40 53.95
CA LEU A 479 25.17 -29.24 54.97
C LEU A 479 24.63 -29.47 56.38
N LYS A 480 23.42 -29.00 56.70
CA LYS A 480 22.77 -29.25 58.00
C LYS A 480 22.52 -30.74 58.23
N TYR A 481 22.22 -31.51 57.18
CA TYR A 481 22.04 -32.95 57.26
C TYR A 481 23.37 -33.73 57.38
N LYS A 482 24.39 -33.38 56.57
CA LYS A 482 25.66 -34.12 56.50
C LYS A 482 26.68 -33.71 57.56
N GLU A 483 26.81 -32.41 57.83
CA GLU A 483 27.87 -31.83 58.67
C GLU A 483 27.31 -30.65 59.52
N PRO A 484 26.58 -30.93 60.61
CA PRO A 484 25.89 -29.90 61.38
C PRO A 484 26.82 -28.89 62.08
N ASN A 485 28.09 -29.24 62.30
CA ASN A 485 29.08 -28.39 62.98
C ASN A 485 29.98 -27.61 62.00
N SER A 486 29.65 -27.58 60.70
CA SER A 486 30.48 -26.91 59.70
C SER A 486 30.38 -25.38 59.80
N PRO A 487 31.49 -24.63 59.89
CA PRO A 487 31.47 -23.15 59.94
C PRO A 487 30.96 -22.51 58.64
N LYS A 488 30.87 -23.29 57.55
CA LYS A 488 30.31 -22.85 56.26
C LYS A 488 28.81 -22.57 56.32
N ILE A 489 28.09 -23.14 57.29
CA ILE A 489 26.65 -22.91 57.46
C ILE A 489 26.37 -21.44 57.76
N VAL A 490 27.14 -20.82 58.66
CA VAL A 490 26.96 -19.41 59.04
C VAL A 490 27.19 -18.47 57.86
N VAL A 491 28.20 -18.76 57.04
CA VAL A 491 28.49 -17.96 55.83
C VAL A 491 27.35 -18.09 54.81
N LEU A 492 26.88 -19.31 54.55
CA LEU A 492 25.78 -19.55 53.61
C LEU A 492 24.45 -18.97 54.10
N GLU A 493 24.18 -18.96 55.41
CA GLU A 493 23.00 -18.31 55.98
C GLU A 493 23.05 -16.79 55.75
N GLN A 494 24.21 -16.16 55.88
CA GLN A 494 24.37 -14.74 55.56
C GLN A 494 24.23 -14.46 54.05
N GLU A 495 24.76 -15.35 53.20
CA GLU A 495 24.56 -15.28 51.75
C GLU A 495 23.09 -15.47 51.36
N LEU A 496 22.35 -16.34 52.07
CA LEU A 496 20.92 -16.55 51.86
C LEU A 496 20.15 -15.27 52.13
N VAL A 497 20.36 -14.60 53.27
CA VAL A 497 19.68 -13.33 53.59
C VAL A 497 19.90 -12.28 52.50
N ARG A 498 21.13 -12.19 51.95
CA ARG A 498 21.42 -11.30 50.83
C ARG A 498 20.66 -11.72 49.55
N ALA A 499 20.69 -13.00 49.21
CA ALA A 499 19.99 -13.52 48.04
C ALA A 499 18.46 -13.38 48.14
N GLU A 500 17.90 -13.48 49.35
CA GLU A 500 16.48 -13.23 49.62
C GLU A 500 16.11 -11.76 49.41
N ALA A 501 16.92 -10.83 49.90
CA ALA A 501 16.71 -9.41 49.66
C ALA A 501 16.77 -9.06 48.15
N GLU A 502 17.78 -9.59 47.44
CA GLU A 502 17.91 -9.45 45.98
C GLU A 502 16.68 -10.02 45.25
N SER A 503 16.20 -11.20 45.64
CA SER A 503 15.00 -11.82 45.06
C SER A 503 13.73 -11.01 45.35
N LEU A 504 13.55 -10.47 46.56
CA LEU A 504 12.36 -9.67 46.90
C LEU A 504 12.28 -8.39 46.07
N VAL A 505 13.42 -7.71 45.86
CA VAL A 505 13.49 -6.52 45.00
C VAL A 505 13.15 -6.88 43.55
N ALA A 506 13.72 -7.97 43.03
CA ALA A 506 13.46 -8.43 41.66
C ALA A 506 11.98 -8.82 41.43
N GLU A 507 11.36 -9.53 42.39
CA GLU A 507 9.93 -9.87 42.35
C GLU A 507 9.04 -8.63 42.38
N ALA A 508 9.35 -7.66 43.25
CA ALA A 508 8.58 -6.42 43.34
C ALA A 508 8.65 -5.62 42.02
N GLN A 509 9.85 -5.53 41.42
CA GLN A 509 10.06 -4.89 40.13
C GLN A 509 9.29 -5.60 39.01
N LEU A 510 9.39 -6.93 38.93
CA LEU A 510 8.62 -7.72 37.96
C LEU A 510 7.12 -7.47 38.11
N SER A 511 6.62 -7.54 39.34
CA SER A 511 5.21 -7.34 39.66
C SER A 511 4.70 -5.97 39.20
N ASN A 512 5.46 -4.91 39.45
CA ASN A 512 5.10 -3.55 39.07
C ASN A 512 5.17 -3.33 37.56
N ILE A 513 6.27 -3.73 36.92
CA ILE A 513 6.46 -3.54 35.47
C ILE A 513 5.45 -4.38 34.69
N THR A 514 5.16 -5.62 35.11
CA THR A 514 4.15 -6.46 34.46
C THR A 514 2.79 -5.80 34.48
N ARG A 515 2.34 -5.23 35.61
CA ARG A 515 1.06 -4.51 35.67
C ARG A 515 1.02 -3.27 34.78
N GLU A 516 2.09 -2.48 34.80
CA GLU A 516 2.21 -1.27 33.99
C GLU A 516 2.16 -1.61 32.49
N LYS A 517 3.03 -2.51 32.04
CA LYS A 517 3.14 -2.91 30.63
C LYS A 517 1.93 -3.68 30.14
N LEU A 518 1.33 -4.55 30.96
CA LEU A 518 0.12 -5.29 30.60
C LEU A 518 -1.05 -4.32 30.37
N LYS A 519 -1.24 -3.36 31.28
CA LYS A 519 -2.27 -2.33 31.14
C LYS A 519 -2.03 -1.50 29.88
N ALA A 520 -0.81 -1.00 29.67
CA ALA A 520 -0.46 -0.22 28.49
C ALA A 520 -0.67 -1.01 27.18
N ALA A 521 -0.25 -2.28 27.14
CA ALA A 521 -0.34 -3.14 25.97
C ALA A 521 -1.79 -3.34 25.52
N PHE A 522 -2.68 -3.74 26.45
CA PHE A 522 -4.08 -4.00 26.11
C PHE A 522 -4.89 -2.72 25.89
N THR A 523 -4.60 -1.64 26.61
CA THR A 523 -5.21 -0.32 26.29
C THR A 523 -4.88 0.06 24.85
N TYR A 524 -3.61 -0.04 24.45
CA TYR A 524 -3.20 0.28 23.10
C TYR A 524 -3.83 -0.63 22.03
N GLN A 525 -3.87 -1.95 22.28
CA GLN A 525 -4.50 -2.91 21.37
C GLN A 525 -5.99 -2.62 21.18
N PHE A 526 -6.73 -2.40 22.26
CA PHE A 526 -8.18 -2.18 22.17
C PHE A 526 -8.53 -0.82 21.56
N ASP A 527 -7.72 0.22 21.79
CA ASP A 527 -7.92 1.51 21.12
C ASP A 527 -7.64 1.41 19.61
N ALA A 528 -6.58 0.68 19.21
CA ALA A 528 -6.29 0.43 17.81
C ALA A 528 -7.36 -0.44 17.13
N LEU A 529 -7.87 -1.46 17.83
CA LEU A 529 -8.93 -2.34 17.32
C LEU A 529 -10.24 -1.58 17.16
N ARG A 530 -10.59 -0.71 18.12
CA ARG A 530 -11.79 0.13 18.04
C ARG A 530 -11.73 1.07 16.84
N GLU A 531 -10.62 1.76 16.62
CA GLU A 531 -10.44 2.60 15.43
C GLU A 531 -10.60 1.79 14.14
N HIS A 532 -9.99 0.61 14.07
CA HIS A 532 -10.07 -0.25 12.91
C HIS A 532 -11.53 -0.69 12.62
N CYS A 533 -12.24 -1.20 13.63
CA CYS A 533 -13.62 -1.66 13.47
C CYS A 533 -14.61 -0.53 13.14
N GLU A 534 -14.46 0.64 13.74
CA GLU A 534 -15.36 1.77 13.45
C GLU A 534 -15.14 2.31 12.03
N LYS A 535 -13.89 2.41 11.56
CA LYS A 535 -13.60 2.77 10.18
C LYS A 535 -14.10 1.71 9.19
N LEU A 536 -13.99 0.42 9.51
CA LEU A 536 -14.60 -0.65 8.72
C LEU A 536 -16.13 -0.51 8.66
N ALA A 537 -16.77 -0.15 9.77
CA ALA A 537 -18.22 0.04 9.81
C ALA A 537 -18.68 1.21 8.92
N ILE A 538 -17.91 2.30 8.89
CA ILE A 538 -18.14 3.42 7.96
C ILE A 538 -18.06 2.94 6.51
N ILE A 539 -16.98 2.25 6.14
CA ILE A 539 -16.79 1.74 4.77
C ILE A 539 -17.90 0.75 4.40
N ALA A 540 -18.29 -0.15 5.30
CA ALA A 540 -19.37 -1.10 5.06
C ALA A 540 -20.72 -0.40 4.83
N GLY A 541 -20.99 0.70 5.54
CA GLY A 541 -22.17 1.52 5.32
C GLY A 541 -22.22 2.14 3.93
N PHE A 542 -21.13 2.80 3.49
CA PHE A 542 -21.04 3.38 2.15
C PHE A 542 -20.99 2.32 1.04
N GLY A 543 -20.35 1.18 1.29
CA GLY A 543 -20.35 0.05 0.36
C GLY A 543 -21.75 -0.49 0.11
N LYS A 544 -22.62 -0.51 1.14
CA LYS A 544 -24.03 -0.86 0.95
C LYS A 544 -24.80 0.22 0.19
N HIS A 545 -24.51 1.51 0.44
CA HIS A 545 -25.12 2.61 -0.29
C HIS A 545 -24.78 2.58 -1.79
N LEU A 546 -23.55 2.19 -2.17
CA LEU A 546 -23.18 1.99 -3.58
C LEU A 546 -24.05 0.94 -4.28
N LEU A 547 -24.54 -0.09 -3.57
CA LEU A 547 -25.38 -1.13 -4.16
C LEU A 547 -26.77 -0.60 -4.54
N GLU A 548 -27.23 0.50 -3.97
CA GLU A 548 -28.51 1.13 -4.33
C GLU A 548 -28.50 1.72 -5.75
N LEU A 549 -27.33 1.88 -6.36
CA LEU A 549 -27.16 2.33 -7.74
C LEU A 549 -27.34 1.21 -8.77
N VAL A 550 -27.34 -0.06 -8.34
CA VAL A 550 -27.53 -1.20 -9.23
C VAL A 550 -29.03 -1.44 -9.40
N ASP A 551 -29.50 -1.43 -10.65
CA ASP A 551 -30.89 -1.74 -10.97
C ASP A 551 -31.09 -3.26 -11.03
N ASP A 552 -31.79 -3.81 -10.03
CA ASP A 552 -32.11 -5.24 -9.93
C ASP A 552 -33.39 -5.62 -10.68
N THR A 553 -34.01 -4.68 -11.41
CA THR A 553 -35.21 -4.97 -12.18
C THR A 553 -34.93 -5.98 -13.31
N PRO A 554 -35.75 -7.05 -13.43
CA PRO A 554 -35.55 -8.07 -14.44
C PRO A 554 -35.91 -7.53 -15.82
N VAL A 555 -35.06 -7.81 -16.81
CA VAL A 555 -35.26 -7.36 -18.21
C VAL A 555 -35.94 -8.46 -19.01
N THR A 556 -36.90 -8.07 -19.87
CA THR A 556 -37.54 -9.00 -20.79
C THR A 556 -36.56 -9.43 -21.88
N PRO A 557 -36.48 -10.72 -22.25
CA PRO A 557 -35.57 -11.17 -23.31
C PRO A 557 -35.75 -10.40 -24.62
N GLY A 558 -34.68 -9.73 -25.08
CA GLY A 558 -34.67 -8.92 -26.30
C GLY A 558 -34.81 -7.40 -26.09
N GLU A 559 -35.13 -6.96 -24.86
CA GLU A 559 -35.10 -5.56 -24.46
C GLU A 559 -33.72 -5.22 -23.87
N THR A 560 -33.25 -3.98 -24.06
CA THR A 560 -31.98 -3.50 -23.48
C THR A 560 -32.25 -2.80 -22.16
N ARG A 561 -31.29 -2.89 -21.21
CA ARG A 561 -31.30 -2.10 -19.97
C ARG A 561 -31.39 -0.60 -20.27
N ASN A 562 -31.94 0.18 -19.33
CA ASN A 562 -31.90 1.65 -19.40
C ASN A 562 -30.46 2.16 -19.32
N ALA A 563 -30.21 3.34 -19.88
CA ALA A 563 -28.89 3.98 -19.77
C ALA A 563 -28.59 4.33 -18.30
N TYR A 564 -27.39 3.99 -17.84
CA TYR A 564 -26.93 4.27 -16.49
C TYR A 564 -26.42 5.72 -16.36
N ASP A 565 -26.84 6.41 -15.31
CA ASP A 565 -26.47 7.81 -14.98
C ASP A 565 -26.01 7.97 -13.51
N GLY A 566 -25.51 6.88 -12.91
CA GLY A 566 -25.13 6.87 -11.48
C GLY A 566 -23.72 7.37 -11.20
N TYR A 567 -22.92 7.71 -12.22
CA TYR A 567 -21.49 8.01 -12.09
C TYR A 567 -21.16 9.19 -11.16
N GLU A 568 -22.01 10.24 -11.15
CA GLU A 568 -21.80 11.39 -10.26
C GLU A 568 -22.10 11.01 -8.81
N THR A 569 -23.16 10.24 -8.59
CA THR A 569 -23.57 9.76 -7.27
C THR A 569 -22.56 8.77 -6.69
N SER A 570 -22.09 7.80 -7.48
CA SER A 570 -21.09 6.82 -7.05
C SER A 570 -19.77 7.48 -6.63
N LYS A 571 -19.36 8.53 -7.36
CA LYS A 571 -18.21 9.36 -7.02
C LYS A 571 -18.43 10.17 -5.73
N ALA A 572 -19.60 10.77 -5.56
CA ALA A 572 -19.94 11.51 -4.35
C ALA A 572 -19.91 10.60 -3.10
N ILE A 573 -20.43 9.37 -3.20
CA ILE A 573 -20.38 8.39 -2.11
C ILE A 573 -18.95 8.08 -1.66
N ILE A 574 -18.01 7.96 -2.61
CA ILE A 574 -16.59 7.76 -2.26
C ILE A 574 -15.99 9.00 -1.59
N GLN A 575 -16.33 10.21 -2.05
CA GLN A 575 -15.87 11.45 -1.42
C GLN A 575 -16.39 11.57 0.02
N ASP A 576 -17.67 11.28 0.25
CA ASP A 576 -18.29 11.29 1.58
C ASP A 576 -17.66 10.23 2.50
N CYS A 577 -17.31 9.07 1.95
CA CYS A 577 -16.59 8.02 2.69
C CYS A 577 -15.18 8.49 3.11
N GLU A 578 -14.42 9.12 2.21
CA GLU A 578 -13.10 9.68 2.51
C GLU A 578 -13.19 10.76 3.59
N ASP A 579 -14.16 11.66 3.48
CA ASP A 579 -14.39 12.72 4.46
C ASP A 579 -14.77 12.13 5.83
N ALA A 580 -15.63 11.11 5.86
CA ALA A 580 -15.99 10.42 7.10
C ALA A 580 -14.80 9.71 7.75
N LEU A 581 -13.94 9.05 6.96
CA LEU A 581 -12.72 8.41 7.44
C LEU A 581 -11.68 9.41 7.95
N THR A 582 -11.55 10.56 7.27
CA THR A 582 -10.59 11.63 7.59
C THR A 582 -10.99 12.37 8.87
N ASN A 583 -12.30 12.60 9.05
CA ASN A 583 -12.86 13.29 10.21
C ASN A 583 -13.14 12.36 11.40
N TRP A 584 -12.86 11.06 11.28
CA TRP A 584 -13.04 10.13 12.39
C TRP A 584 -12.06 10.46 13.54
N VAL A 585 -12.61 10.56 14.76
CA VAL A 585 -11.86 10.83 16.00
C VAL A 585 -12.40 9.92 17.11
N GLN A 586 -11.52 9.43 17.98
CA GLN A 586 -11.88 8.55 19.11
C GLN A 586 -12.95 9.13 20.06
N GLN A 587 -13.11 10.45 20.11
CA GLN A 587 -14.09 11.14 20.96
C GLN A 587 -15.52 11.01 20.42
N ASN A 588 -15.67 10.84 19.10
CA ASN A 588 -16.95 10.68 18.43
C ASN A 588 -17.39 9.21 18.33
N ALA A 589 -16.64 8.29 18.96
CA ALA A 589 -16.93 6.88 18.98
C ALA A 589 -18.32 6.61 19.57
N ALA A 590 -19.17 5.89 18.83
CA ALA A 590 -20.55 5.60 19.20
C ALA A 590 -20.65 4.71 20.47
N VAL A 591 -19.64 3.88 20.72
CA VAL A 591 -19.62 2.93 21.85
C VAL A 591 -18.75 3.46 22.98
N SER A 592 -19.40 4.00 24.02
CA SER A 592 -18.73 4.34 25.30
C SER A 592 -19.03 3.28 26.35
N SER A 593 -17.99 2.74 26.98
CA SER A 593 -18.12 1.76 28.06
C SER A 593 -18.65 2.42 29.34
N LYS A 594 -19.97 2.52 29.45
CA LYS A 594 -20.62 2.86 30.72
C LYS A 594 -20.44 1.68 31.67
N LEU A 595 -19.41 1.72 32.52
CA LEU A 595 -19.23 0.75 33.59
C LEU A 595 -20.53 0.67 34.40
N SER A 596 -21.15 -0.51 34.44
CA SER A 596 -22.30 -0.78 35.31
C SER A 596 -21.88 -0.50 36.76
N THR A 597 -22.39 0.58 37.33
CA THR A 597 -22.21 0.95 38.74
C THR A 597 -22.68 -0.17 39.69
N ARG A 598 -23.49 -1.10 39.17
CA ARG A 598 -23.96 -2.33 39.85
C ARG A 598 -22.82 -3.28 40.24
N SER A 599 -21.73 -3.37 39.48
CA SER A 599 -20.61 -4.27 39.84
C SER A 599 -19.69 -3.67 40.91
N ARG A 600 -19.53 -2.33 40.92
CA ARG A 600 -18.80 -1.61 41.98
C ARG A 600 -19.54 -1.68 43.31
N THR A 601 -20.86 -1.55 43.32
CA THR A 601 -21.67 -1.67 44.55
C THR A 601 -21.74 -3.12 45.05
N LEU A 602 -21.78 -4.13 44.18
CA LEU A 602 -21.70 -5.55 44.57
C LEU A 602 -20.33 -5.94 45.16
N SER A 603 -19.23 -5.47 44.57
CA SER A 603 -17.87 -5.74 45.07
C SER A 603 -17.53 -4.93 46.33
N GLN A 604 -18.09 -3.74 46.51
CA GLN A 604 -18.07 -3.02 47.79
C GLN A 604 -18.97 -3.69 48.84
N ARG A 605 -20.18 -4.15 48.47
CA ARG A 605 -21.06 -4.91 49.38
C ARG A 605 -20.41 -6.22 49.83
N ARG A 606 -19.79 -7.00 48.93
CA ARG A 606 -19.06 -8.22 49.29
C ARG A 606 -17.87 -7.93 50.21
N ARG A 607 -17.09 -6.88 49.94
CA ARG A 607 -15.99 -6.47 50.83
C ARG A 607 -16.48 -5.96 52.19
N ASN A 608 -17.60 -5.23 52.22
CA ASN A 608 -18.20 -4.75 53.46
C ASN A 608 -18.89 -5.88 54.24
N ALA A 609 -19.47 -6.87 53.56
CA ALA A 609 -20.01 -8.08 54.18
C ALA A 609 -18.90 -8.95 54.77
N ALA A 610 -17.80 -9.17 54.04
CA ALA A 610 -16.63 -9.87 54.56
C ALA A 610 -15.96 -9.14 55.74
N ARG A 611 -15.96 -7.80 55.74
CA ARG A 611 -15.51 -6.99 56.89
C ARG A 611 -16.44 -7.09 58.09
N ARG A 612 -17.76 -7.17 57.88
CA ARG A 612 -18.75 -7.37 58.95
C ARG A 612 -18.71 -8.78 59.55
N GLN A 613 -18.22 -9.75 58.78
CA GLN A 613 -18.04 -11.14 59.20
C GLN A 613 -16.67 -11.41 59.87
N GLY A 614 -15.89 -10.35 60.14
CA GLY A 614 -14.67 -10.40 60.95
C GLY A 614 -14.91 -10.15 62.43
N ASP A 615 -16.15 -9.83 62.84
CA ASP A 615 -16.59 -9.87 64.23
C ASP A 615 -17.23 -11.24 64.46
N GLY A 616 -16.80 -11.93 65.52
CA GLY A 616 -17.05 -13.35 65.73
C GLY A 616 -18.51 -13.75 65.54
N VAL A 617 -18.76 -14.68 64.60
CA VAL A 617 -20.04 -15.38 64.51
C VAL A 617 -20.10 -16.32 65.72
N ASP A 618 -20.98 -16.01 66.68
CA ASP A 618 -21.29 -16.91 67.79
C ASP A 618 -22.01 -18.16 67.25
N LEU A 619 -21.32 -19.30 67.33
CA LEU A 619 -21.80 -20.61 66.87
C LEU A 619 -22.51 -21.41 67.98
N SER A 620 -22.86 -20.78 69.11
CA SER A 620 -23.50 -21.44 70.26
C SER A 620 -24.93 -21.99 70.00
N GLY A 621 -25.46 -21.85 68.79
CA GLY A 621 -26.80 -22.32 68.41
C GLY A 621 -26.87 -23.39 67.32
N GLN A 622 -25.74 -23.99 66.89
CA GLN A 622 -25.72 -24.89 65.73
C GLN A 622 -25.72 -26.40 66.02
N ASP A 623 -25.91 -26.81 67.28
CA ASP A 623 -26.16 -28.22 67.60
C ASP A 623 -27.66 -28.52 67.50
N GLN A 624 -28.15 -28.77 66.28
CA GLN A 624 -29.35 -29.59 66.08
C GLN A 624 -28.96 -31.07 66.11
N PRO A 625 -29.65 -31.92 66.88
CA PRO A 625 -29.29 -33.34 66.99
C PRO A 625 -29.51 -34.06 65.66
N LEU A 626 -28.47 -34.78 65.26
CA LEU A 626 -28.44 -35.68 64.11
C LEU A 626 -29.44 -36.82 64.29
N ASP A 627 -30.47 -36.87 63.44
CA ASP A 627 -31.20 -38.09 63.16
C ASP A 627 -31.12 -38.43 61.66
N ASN A 628 -30.54 -39.61 61.41
CA ASN A 628 -30.65 -40.45 60.22
C ASN A 628 -30.42 -39.83 58.84
N ARG A 629 -29.14 -39.70 58.46
CA ARG A 629 -28.76 -39.93 57.05
C ARG A 629 -27.44 -40.70 56.95
N GLU A 630 -27.57 -41.92 56.45
CA GLU A 630 -26.48 -42.84 56.17
C GLU A 630 -25.38 -42.25 55.26
N SER A 631 -24.20 -42.80 55.47
CA SER A 631 -22.89 -42.46 54.97
C SER A 631 -22.72 -42.46 53.44
N GLY A 632 -21.96 -41.47 52.95
CA GLY A 632 -20.81 -41.71 52.08
C GLY A 632 -21.06 -41.93 50.59
N LEU A 633 -21.23 -40.86 49.82
CA LEU A 633 -20.99 -40.84 48.37
C LEU A 633 -20.34 -39.51 47.96
N TRP A 634 -19.02 -39.52 47.82
CA TRP A 634 -18.28 -38.45 47.14
C TRP A 634 -18.01 -38.96 45.71
N ILE A 635 -18.60 -38.30 44.70
CA ILE A 635 -18.48 -38.70 43.30
C ILE A 635 -17.27 -37.98 42.69
N PRO A 636 -16.25 -38.68 42.18
CA PRO A 636 -15.09 -38.07 41.53
C PRO A 636 -15.43 -37.37 40.21
N ALA A 637 -14.67 -36.31 39.88
CA ALA A 637 -14.91 -35.40 38.75
C ALA A 637 -14.87 -36.02 37.34
N SER A 638 -14.65 -37.33 37.20
CA SER A 638 -14.65 -38.07 35.93
C SER A 638 -16.03 -38.58 35.51
N GLU A 639 -17.06 -38.50 36.36
CA GLU A 639 -18.44 -38.94 36.06
C GLU A 639 -19.39 -37.80 35.63
N HIS A 640 -18.88 -36.60 35.36
CA HIS A 640 -19.66 -35.60 34.64
C HIS A 640 -19.76 -35.98 33.14
N GLN A 641 -20.84 -36.69 32.76
CA GLN A 641 -21.19 -36.90 31.35
C GLN A 641 -21.51 -35.55 30.69
N GLY A 642 -20.76 -35.23 29.64
CA GLY A 642 -21.09 -34.17 28.70
C GLY A 642 -22.14 -34.64 27.69
N ASN A 643 -23.12 -33.79 27.43
CA ASN A 643 -23.99 -33.72 26.26
C ASN A 643 -24.29 -32.21 26.12
N GLY A 644 -24.19 -31.53 24.99
CA GLY A 644 -24.48 -31.93 23.61
C GLY A 644 -25.40 -30.82 23.08
N TYR A 645 -25.03 -30.18 21.97
CA TYR A 645 -25.83 -29.15 21.31
C TYR A 645 -27.11 -29.76 20.74
N GLU A 646 -28.27 -29.13 20.95
CA GLU A 646 -29.45 -29.26 20.09
C GLU A 646 -30.08 -27.85 19.94
N ASP A 647 -30.07 -27.36 18.71
CA ASP A 647 -30.93 -26.30 18.18
C ASP A 647 -32.33 -26.89 17.96
N GLU A 648 -33.40 -26.14 18.25
CA GLU A 648 -34.62 -26.09 17.43
C GLU A 648 -35.54 -24.94 17.88
N ASP A 649 -36.19 -24.34 16.89
CA ASP A 649 -36.87 -23.05 16.84
C ASP A 649 -38.34 -23.05 17.35
N GLU A 650 -38.92 -21.84 17.32
CA GLU A 650 -40.35 -21.46 17.14
C GLU A 650 -41.08 -20.70 18.28
N GLU A 651 -41.36 -19.42 17.93
CA GLU A 651 -42.60 -18.62 18.07
C GLU A 651 -43.33 -18.45 19.42
N GLU A 652 -43.50 -17.19 19.87
CA GLU A 652 -44.77 -16.44 19.72
C GLU A 652 -44.74 -15.07 20.43
N ASP A 653 -45.56 -14.17 19.87
CA ASP A 653 -45.69 -12.72 20.09
C ASP A 653 -46.26 -12.25 21.44
N ALA A 654 -45.68 -11.14 21.95
CA ALA A 654 -46.32 -9.96 22.59
C ALA A 654 -47.24 -10.14 23.85
N PRO A 655 -47.59 -9.10 24.65
CA PRO A 655 -47.43 -7.67 24.41
C PRO A 655 -46.92 -6.80 25.59
N SER A 656 -46.56 -5.57 25.22
CA SER A 656 -46.40 -4.41 26.11
C SER A 656 -47.75 -3.87 26.59
N THR A 657 -47.85 -3.43 27.86
CA THR A 657 -48.38 -2.13 28.36
C THR A 657 -48.70 -2.23 29.87
N ILE A 658 -47.98 -1.47 30.70
CA ILE A 658 -48.39 -0.23 31.42
C ILE A 658 -49.44 -0.42 32.54
N ALA A 659 -48.99 -0.16 33.78
CA ALA A 659 -49.62 0.66 34.85
C ALA A 659 -49.26 0.02 36.22
N THR A 660 -48.86 0.72 37.28
CA THR A 660 -49.56 1.87 37.87
C THR A 660 -48.66 2.49 38.95
N GLU A 661 -48.33 3.78 38.87
CA GLU A 661 -48.09 4.60 40.06
C GLU A 661 -49.13 5.71 40.06
N THR A 662 -49.96 5.68 41.09
CA THR A 662 -51.08 6.58 41.36
C THR A 662 -50.59 7.85 42.04
N ARG A 663 -50.87 9.01 41.43
CA ARG A 663 -50.90 10.29 42.14
C ARG A 663 -52.09 11.11 41.65
N GLY A 664 -53.19 11.04 42.40
CA GLY A 664 -54.33 11.92 42.21
C GLY A 664 -54.11 13.28 42.89
N ARG A 665 -54.59 14.36 42.27
CA ARG A 665 -55.82 15.06 42.67
C ARG A 665 -56.11 16.22 41.70
N GLU A 666 -57.36 16.29 41.29
CA GLU A 666 -58.00 17.14 40.28
C GLU A 666 -58.33 18.56 40.77
N GLU A 667 -58.86 19.34 39.80
CA GLU A 667 -59.80 20.49 39.85
C GLU A 667 -59.18 21.74 39.19
N GLU A 668 -59.78 22.47 38.24
CA GLU A 668 -61.09 22.47 37.57
C GLU A 668 -61.00 23.44 36.35
N ARG A 669 -61.81 23.21 35.30
CA ARG A 669 -62.56 24.15 34.40
C ARG A 669 -62.12 25.63 34.27
N ALA A 670 -62.24 26.35 33.14
CA ALA A 670 -62.98 26.20 31.89
C ALA A 670 -62.59 27.31 30.87
N ILE A 671 -62.74 26.99 29.57
CA ILE A 671 -63.28 27.78 28.43
C ILE A 671 -62.64 29.14 28.05
N ALA A 672 -62.05 29.11 26.85
CA ALA A 672 -62.08 30.07 25.72
C ALA A 672 -62.36 31.56 25.96
N ALA A 673 -61.45 32.38 25.42
CA ALA A 673 -61.76 33.46 24.50
C ALA A 673 -60.90 33.29 23.24
#